data_AF-A0AAD8SER9-F1
#
_entry.id   AF-A0AAD8SER9-F1
#
_cell.length_a   1.000
_cell.length_b   1.000
_cell.length_c   1.000
_cell.angle_alpha   90.00
_cell.angle_beta   90.00
_cell.angle_gamma   90.00
#
_symmetry.space_group_name_H-M   'P 1'
#
loop_
_entity.id
_entity.type
_entity.pdbx_description
1 polymer ?
#
loop_
_entity_poly.entity_id
_entity_poly.type
_entity_poly.pdbx_seq_one_letter_code
_entity_poly.pdbx_strand_id
1 'polypeptide(L)'
;MEEAAAPGSRSARMARLREVLLLVALVLTVCVRGSHGVTDSQDTSVLRALMDQWQNAPPTWGQSDDPCGDAPWDGVTCSNNKVISIKVSTMGIKGVLPADIGQLTDLQSLDLSFNKDLGGVLTPTIGNLKQLTTLILAGCSFHGNIPDELGSLPKLSYMALNSNQFSGKIPASLGNLSSLYWFDVADNQLTGSLPISSNGGMGLDKLTKTKHFHFNKNQLSGPIPDALFSPEMTLIHLLFDGNKFTGDIPDSLGFVATLEVVRLDRNSLSGPVPANLNNLTNVNELNLANNQLTGRLPDLSGMTLLNYVDLSNNTFDPSPSPQWFWKLPQLSALIIQSGRLYGTVPTRLFSSPQLQQVILDGNAFNGTLDLGRSISSELSMVSFKDNDFSSVTVTSSYNGTLTLAGNPVCDHLPNTAYCNLTQHEPSPAYTTSLLKCFSGSCPPEQSMSPQSCGCAYPYQGVMYFRAPLFGDVGNGTAFQELESKLWTKLDLTPGSVALQDPFFNSDSYMQVQVKLFPSGGPYFNRSEVMRIGFDLSNQTFKPPKEFGPYYFIASPYPFPDRNGPVSRSKGAIIGIAVGCGVLVIALVGAAVYALVQRRRAQKATEELGGPFASWARSEEKGGAPRLKGARWFSHEELKRSTNNFAEANELGYGGYGKVYRGMLPNGQFIAIKRAQQGSMQGGQEFKTEIELLSRVHHKNLVGLVGFCFEQGEQMLVYEYMSAGTLRDSLAGKSGLHLDWKKRLRVALGAARGLAYLHELADPPIIHRDVKSSNILMDEHLTAKVADFGLSKLVSDSERGHVSTQVKGTLGYLDPEYYMSQQLTEKSDVYSFGVVMLELIIARQPIEKGKYIVREAKRVFDPTDPEFCGLRAMIDPRIMNTNNHLAAFTKFVQLALRCAEEGAAARPSMSDVVKEIEMMLQSEGLSSASTSASTSATDFGVTKGAPPRHPYDDPLPKKDKEMSTDSFDDYSGGYSFQSKVEPK
;
A
#
# COMPACT_ATOMS: atom_id res chain seq x y z
N MET A 1 -8.01 73.52 7.14
CA MET A 1 -7.04 72.48 7.53
C MET A 1 -7.25 72.12 8.99
N GLU A 2 -7.76 70.94 9.37
CA GLU A 2 -8.72 69.96 8.77
C GLU A 2 -9.06 68.93 9.90
N GLU A 3 -10.02 68.00 9.83
CA GLU A 3 -10.87 67.47 8.75
C GLU A 3 -12.31 67.19 9.29
N ALA A 4 -13.19 66.50 8.52
CA ALA A 4 -14.53 66.13 8.97
C ALA A 4 -15.04 64.82 8.29
N ALA A 5 -14.89 63.70 8.98
CA ALA A 5 -15.25 62.37 8.49
C ALA A 5 -16.75 62.03 8.62
N ALA A 6 -17.29 61.21 7.70
CA ALA A 6 -18.69 60.76 7.69
C ALA A 6 -18.81 59.21 7.68
N PRO A 7 -19.79 58.60 8.39
CA PRO A 7 -19.88 57.14 8.53
C PRO A 7 -20.82 56.46 7.52
N GLY A 8 -20.40 55.33 6.92
CA GLY A 8 -21.29 54.54 6.06
C GLY A 8 -20.72 53.24 5.49
N SER A 9 -20.61 52.16 6.28
CA SER A 9 -20.08 50.88 5.78
C SER A 9 -20.70 49.57 6.32
N ARG A 10 -21.44 49.58 7.44
CA ARG A 10 -21.92 48.34 8.09
C ARG A 10 -23.03 47.59 7.34
N SER A 11 -23.93 48.28 6.63
CA SER A 11 -25.06 47.64 5.94
C SER A 11 -24.63 46.74 4.76
N ALA A 12 -23.64 47.19 3.98
CA ALA A 12 -23.22 46.49 2.75
C ALA A 12 -22.54 45.12 2.98
N ARG A 13 -21.99 44.86 4.18
CA ARG A 13 -21.29 43.59 4.48
C ARG A 13 -22.24 42.40 4.68
N MET A 14 -23.44 42.59 5.24
CA MET A 14 -24.38 41.48 5.45
C MET A 14 -25.05 41.01 4.15
N ALA A 15 -25.33 41.92 3.21
CA ALA A 15 -25.94 41.58 1.93
C ALA A 15 -25.06 40.63 1.11
N ARG A 16 -23.78 41.00 0.91
CA ARG A 16 -22.81 40.19 0.15
C ARG A 16 -22.62 38.78 0.72
N LEU A 17 -22.67 38.62 2.04
CA LEU A 17 -22.48 37.30 2.67
C LEU A 17 -23.62 36.32 2.33
N ARG A 18 -24.86 36.81 2.21
CA ARG A 18 -26.02 35.99 1.80
C ARG A 18 -25.98 35.62 0.31
N GLU A 19 -25.57 36.54 -0.56
CA GLU A 19 -25.43 36.25 -2.00
C GLU A 19 -24.32 35.23 -2.28
N VAL A 20 -23.17 35.36 -1.60
CA VAL A 20 -22.06 34.39 -1.73
C VAL A 20 -22.47 32.99 -1.29
N LEU A 21 -23.16 32.84 -0.15
CA LEU A 21 -23.64 31.53 0.32
C LEU A 21 -24.65 30.88 -0.65
N LEU A 22 -25.54 31.66 -1.27
CA LEU A 22 -26.48 31.15 -2.27
C LEU A 22 -25.79 30.78 -3.59
N LEU A 23 -24.80 31.56 -4.06
CA LEU A 23 -24.03 31.21 -5.26
C LEU A 23 -23.16 29.96 -5.05
N VAL A 24 -22.51 29.82 -3.90
CA VAL A 24 -21.68 28.64 -3.57
C VAL A 24 -22.53 27.36 -3.58
N ALA A 25 -23.73 27.40 -3.00
CA ALA A 25 -24.66 26.26 -3.03
C ALA A 25 -25.10 25.88 -4.47
N LEU A 26 -25.28 26.88 -5.35
CA LEU A 26 -25.69 26.67 -6.74
C LEU A 26 -24.53 26.17 -7.63
N VAL A 27 -23.30 26.62 -7.39
CA VAL A 27 -22.12 26.15 -8.14
C VAL A 27 -21.74 24.71 -7.74
N LEU A 28 -21.82 24.38 -6.44
CA LEU A 28 -21.57 23.02 -5.94
C LEU A 28 -22.53 21.96 -6.53
N THR A 29 -23.72 22.35 -6.98
CA THR A 29 -24.70 21.44 -7.60
C THR A 29 -24.55 21.29 -9.11
N VAL A 30 -23.64 22.03 -9.77
CA VAL A 30 -23.45 22.00 -11.23
C VAL A 30 -22.10 21.38 -11.64
N CYS A 31 -21.08 21.39 -10.78
CA CYS A 31 -19.73 20.90 -11.11
C CYS A 31 -19.51 19.38 -10.98
N VAL A 32 -20.57 18.56 -10.91
CA VAL A 32 -20.47 17.08 -10.80
C VAL A 32 -21.14 16.41 -12.00
N ARG A 33 -20.57 16.66 -13.19
CA ARG A 33 -20.67 15.79 -14.38
C ARG A 33 -19.34 15.79 -15.10
N GLY A 34 -18.77 14.61 -15.26
CA GLY A 34 -17.55 14.41 -16.04
C GLY A 34 -17.90 14.16 -17.50
N SER A 35 -17.06 13.39 -18.17
CA SER A 35 -17.35 12.83 -19.49
C SER A 35 -16.71 11.46 -19.54
N HIS A 36 -17.25 10.55 -18.73
CA HIS A 36 -16.84 9.15 -18.73
C HIS A 36 -17.09 8.55 -20.12
N GLY A 37 -16.11 7.77 -20.60
CA GLY A 37 -16.32 6.93 -21.77
C GLY A 37 -17.32 5.84 -21.38
N VAL A 38 -18.47 5.81 -22.05
CA VAL A 38 -19.56 4.88 -21.74
C VAL A 38 -19.03 3.45 -21.67
N THR A 39 -19.36 2.76 -20.58
CA THR A 39 -19.01 1.35 -20.34
C THR A 39 -19.38 0.50 -21.55
N ASP A 40 -18.55 -0.49 -21.86
CA ASP A 40 -18.84 -1.48 -22.89
C ASP A 40 -20.25 -2.07 -22.71
N SER A 41 -21.01 -2.17 -23.80
CA SER A 41 -22.41 -2.59 -23.73
C SER A 41 -22.58 -4.05 -23.27
N GLN A 42 -21.58 -4.90 -23.50
CA GLN A 42 -21.59 -6.27 -22.98
C GLN A 42 -21.40 -6.25 -21.46
N ASP A 43 -20.37 -5.60 -20.96
CA ASP A 43 -20.09 -5.48 -19.52
C ASP A 43 -21.27 -4.85 -18.76
N THR A 44 -21.88 -3.83 -19.36
CA THR A 44 -23.11 -3.19 -18.86
C THR A 44 -24.28 -4.17 -18.79
N SER A 45 -24.46 -5.01 -19.81
CA SER A 45 -25.52 -6.03 -19.82
C SER A 45 -25.30 -7.11 -18.76
N VAL A 46 -24.05 -7.52 -18.52
CA VAL A 46 -23.70 -8.52 -17.49
C VAL A 46 -23.94 -7.95 -16.09
N LEU A 47 -23.55 -6.70 -15.82
CA LEU A 47 -23.82 -6.05 -14.53
C LEU A 47 -25.33 -5.88 -14.26
N ARG A 48 -26.13 -5.64 -15.31
CA ARG A 48 -27.60 -5.65 -15.20
C ARG A 48 -28.15 -7.07 -14.95
N ALA A 49 -27.65 -8.10 -15.64
CA ALA A 49 -28.04 -9.49 -15.40
C ALA A 49 -27.68 -9.96 -13.96
N LEU A 50 -26.55 -9.52 -13.42
CA LEU A 50 -26.18 -9.71 -12.02
C LEU A 50 -27.18 -9.02 -11.08
N MET A 51 -27.51 -7.75 -11.35
CA MET A 51 -28.51 -6.98 -10.59
C MET A 51 -29.90 -7.66 -10.58
N ASP A 52 -30.35 -8.16 -11.73
CA ASP A 52 -31.66 -8.84 -11.87
C ASP A 52 -31.72 -10.19 -11.14
N GLN A 53 -30.58 -10.86 -10.91
CA GLN A 53 -30.48 -12.08 -10.10
C GLN A 53 -30.21 -11.81 -8.61
N TRP A 54 -29.88 -10.58 -8.22
CA TRP A 54 -29.39 -10.25 -6.88
C TRP A 54 -30.39 -9.44 -6.04
N GLN A 55 -30.92 -10.08 -5.00
CA GLN A 55 -31.57 -9.36 -3.91
C GLN A 55 -30.51 -8.59 -3.12
N ASN A 56 -30.81 -7.35 -2.73
CA ASN A 56 -29.89 -6.45 -2.03
C ASN A 56 -28.59 -6.12 -2.81
N ALA A 57 -28.64 -6.04 -4.14
CA ALA A 57 -27.57 -5.40 -4.91
C ALA A 57 -27.27 -3.98 -4.35
N PRO A 58 -26.01 -3.49 -4.41
CA PRO A 58 -25.66 -2.20 -3.82
C PRO A 58 -26.54 -1.06 -4.39
N PRO A 59 -27.15 -0.18 -3.57
CA PRO A 59 -28.26 0.65 -4.03
C PRO A 59 -27.96 1.66 -5.15
N THR A 60 -26.69 1.91 -5.48
CA THR A 60 -26.26 2.72 -6.64
C THR A 60 -26.37 1.98 -7.97
N TRP A 61 -26.40 0.64 -7.96
CA TRP A 61 -26.64 -0.16 -9.16
C TRP A 61 -28.02 0.19 -9.73
N GLY A 62 -28.08 0.45 -11.03
CA GLY A 62 -29.29 0.92 -11.71
C GLY A 62 -29.69 2.38 -11.46
N GLN A 63 -28.96 3.18 -10.65
CA GLN A 63 -29.21 4.64 -10.57
C GLN A 63 -28.64 5.40 -11.77
N SER A 64 -27.66 4.81 -12.46
CA SER A 64 -27.07 5.26 -13.71
C SER A 64 -27.15 4.13 -14.74
N ASP A 65 -27.40 4.47 -16.01
CA ASP A 65 -27.36 3.51 -17.12
C ASP A 65 -25.95 2.94 -17.35
N ASP A 66 -24.93 3.69 -16.97
CA ASP A 66 -23.51 3.49 -17.26
C ASP A 66 -22.75 3.13 -15.97
N PRO A 67 -22.38 1.85 -15.74
CA PRO A 67 -21.81 1.40 -14.47
C PRO A 67 -20.47 2.04 -14.09
N CYS A 68 -19.72 2.50 -15.09
CA CYS A 68 -18.45 3.22 -14.94
C CYS A 68 -18.60 4.74 -15.15
N GLY A 69 -19.83 5.26 -15.20
CA GLY A 69 -20.13 6.64 -15.54
C GLY A 69 -19.94 7.66 -14.40
N ASP A 70 -20.49 8.88 -14.58
CA ASP A 70 -20.41 10.00 -13.61
C ASP A 70 -20.89 9.65 -12.18
N ALA A 71 -21.80 8.69 -12.07
CA ALA A 71 -22.17 8.02 -10.84
C ALA A 71 -21.83 6.53 -11.00
N PRO A 72 -20.60 6.11 -10.67
CA PRO A 72 -20.19 4.72 -10.84
C PRO A 72 -20.90 3.83 -9.81
N TRP A 73 -21.11 2.57 -10.18
CA TRP A 73 -21.79 1.61 -9.33
C TRP A 73 -20.88 1.16 -8.17
N ASP A 74 -21.42 1.13 -6.95
CA ASP A 74 -20.68 0.73 -5.74
C ASP A 74 -19.97 -0.61 -5.93
N GLY A 75 -18.66 -0.66 -5.66
CA GLY A 75 -17.85 -1.86 -5.78
C GLY A 75 -17.37 -2.21 -7.19
N VAL A 76 -17.83 -1.51 -8.23
CA VAL A 76 -17.37 -1.67 -9.61
C VAL A 76 -16.15 -0.79 -9.88
N THR A 77 -15.17 -1.28 -10.64
CA THR A 77 -14.05 -0.44 -11.12
C THR A 77 -13.63 -0.85 -12.52
N CYS A 78 -13.29 0.14 -13.35
CA CYS A 78 -13.20 0.00 -14.79
C CYS A 78 -11.91 0.60 -15.35
N SER A 79 -11.48 0.14 -16.52
CA SER A 79 -10.35 0.68 -17.28
C SER A 79 -10.61 0.50 -18.77
N ASN A 80 -10.33 1.53 -19.58
CA ASN A 80 -10.61 1.54 -21.02
C ASN A 80 -12.06 1.11 -21.36
N ASN A 81 -13.03 1.62 -20.60
CA ASN A 81 -14.47 1.31 -20.66
C ASN A 81 -14.86 -0.17 -20.34
N LYS A 82 -13.92 -1.04 -19.96
CA LYS A 82 -14.17 -2.42 -19.50
C LYS A 82 -14.16 -2.52 -17.98
N VAL A 83 -14.96 -3.43 -17.43
CA VAL A 83 -15.05 -3.72 -15.99
C VAL A 83 -13.90 -4.64 -15.59
N ILE A 84 -12.97 -4.12 -14.78
CA ILE A 84 -11.77 -4.84 -14.34
C ILE A 84 -11.87 -5.36 -12.90
N SER A 85 -12.83 -4.86 -12.11
CA SER A 85 -13.01 -5.28 -10.72
C SER A 85 -14.47 -5.19 -10.30
N ILE A 86 -14.93 -6.20 -9.56
CA ILE A 86 -16.18 -6.21 -8.79
C ILE A 86 -15.82 -6.61 -7.35
N LYS A 87 -16.06 -5.72 -6.38
CA LYS A 87 -15.78 -5.91 -4.96
C LYS A 87 -16.97 -5.45 -4.12
N VAL A 88 -17.84 -6.38 -3.74
CA VAL A 88 -19.10 -6.09 -3.03
C VAL A 88 -19.21 -6.89 -1.73
N SER A 89 -18.09 -7.05 -1.02
CA SER A 89 -18.00 -7.75 0.27
C SER A 89 -19.01 -7.21 1.28
N THR A 90 -19.64 -8.11 2.02
CA THR A 90 -20.52 -7.82 3.19
C THR A 90 -21.70 -6.88 2.89
N MET A 91 -22.20 -6.87 1.64
CA MET A 91 -23.35 -6.04 1.23
C MET A 91 -24.72 -6.64 1.57
N GLY A 92 -24.76 -7.91 2.00
CA GLY A 92 -26.01 -8.62 2.30
C GLY A 92 -26.74 -9.14 1.05
N ILE A 93 -26.01 -9.30 -0.05
CA ILE A 93 -26.50 -9.79 -1.34
C ILE A 93 -27.00 -11.23 -1.21
N LYS A 94 -28.09 -11.56 -1.92
CA LYS A 94 -28.67 -12.91 -2.00
C LYS A 94 -29.04 -13.26 -3.44
N GLY A 95 -28.96 -14.53 -3.82
CA GLY A 95 -29.38 -14.98 -5.15
C GLY A 95 -28.62 -16.21 -5.64
N VAL A 96 -27.84 -16.03 -6.71
CA VAL A 96 -26.81 -16.92 -7.25
C VAL A 96 -25.75 -16.09 -8.00
N LEU A 97 -24.62 -16.68 -8.41
CA LEU A 97 -23.72 -16.08 -9.41
C LEU A 97 -24.09 -16.59 -10.82
N PRO A 98 -24.76 -15.80 -11.69
CA PRO A 98 -25.16 -16.22 -13.03
C PRO A 98 -23.98 -16.48 -13.97
N ALA A 99 -24.22 -17.30 -15.00
CA ALA A 99 -23.22 -17.70 -15.98
C ALA A 99 -22.63 -16.52 -16.77
N ASP A 100 -23.38 -15.43 -16.91
CA ASP A 100 -23.00 -14.20 -17.61
C ASP A 100 -21.75 -13.53 -17.06
N ILE A 101 -21.38 -13.78 -15.80
CA ILE A 101 -20.11 -13.29 -15.21
C ILE A 101 -18.91 -13.60 -16.11
N GLY A 102 -18.89 -14.77 -16.76
CA GLY A 102 -17.82 -15.23 -17.65
C GLY A 102 -17.71 -14.47 -18.98
N GLN A 103 -18.54 -13.45 -19.22
CA GLN A 103 -18.45 -12.55 -20.38
C GLN A 103 -17.61 -11.30 -20.07
N LEU A 104 -17.29 -11.01 -18.80
CA LEU A 104 -16.40 -9.92 -18.39
C LEU A 104 -14.93 -10.30 -18.64
N THR A 105 -14.53 -10.37 -19.91
CA THR A 105 -13.22 -10.88 -20.36
C THR A 105 -12.01 -10.24 -19.66
N ASP A 106 -12.16 -8.99 -19.24
CA ASP A 106 -11.10 -8.15 -18.70
C ASP A 106 -11.11 -8.04 -17.17
N LEU A 107 -12.01 -8.78 -16.50
CA LEU A 107 -12.13 -8.83 -15.04
C LEU A 107 -10.86 -9.43 -14.42
N GLN A 108 -10.22 -8.66 -13.54
CA GLN A 108 -9.00 -9.02 -12.81
C GLN A 108 -9.29 -9.40 -11.36
N SER A 109 -10.27 -8.76 -10.72
CA SER A 109 -10.66 -9.01 -9.32
C SER A 109 -12.16 -9.26 -9.19
N LEU A 110 -12.53 -10.39 -8.58
CA LEU A 110 -13.89 -10.69 -8.15
C LEU A 110 -13.88 -11.02 -6.65
N ASP A 111 -14.42 -10.11 -5.83
CA ASP A 111 -14.66 -10.32 -4.40
C ASP A 111 -16.15 -10.14 -4.07
N LEU A 112 -16.77 -11.25 -3.66
CA LEU A 112 -18.17 -11.32 -3.23
C LEU A 112 -18.29 -11.73 -1.76
N SER A 113 -17.19 -11.72 -0.99
CA SER A 113 -17.08 -12.33 0.34
C SER A 113 -18.12 -11.85 1.36
N PHE A 114 -18.42 -12.74 2.32
CA PHE A 114 -19.33 -12.51 3.44
C PHE A 114 -20.78 -12.16 3.08
N ASN A 115 -21.16 -12.28 1.80
CA ASN A 115 -22.55 -12.30 1.35
C ASN A 115 -23.13 -13.71 1.56
N LYS A 116 -23.36 -14.08 2.83
CA LYS A 116 -23.72 -15.44 3.28
C LYS A 116 -24.96 -16.08 2.63
N ASP A 117 -25.82 -15.28 2.00
CA ASP A 117 -27.06 -15.73 1.36
C ASP A 117 -26.95 -15.74 -0.19
N LEU A 118 -25.74 -15.51 -0.76
CA LEU A 118 -25.51 -15.44 -2.22
C LEU A 118 -25.55 -16.80 -2.91
N GLY A 119 -24.95 -17.84 -2.32
CA GLY A 119 -25.18 -19.25 -2.64
C GLY A 119 -25.06 -19.70 -4.11
N GLY A 120 -25.71 -20.83 -4.41
CA GLY A 120 -25.71 -21.48 -5.71
C GLY A 120 -24.47 -22.31 -6.00
N VAL A 121 -24.40 -22.83 -7.23
CA VAL A 121 -23.22 -23.55 -7.75
C VAL A 121 -22.30 -22.56 -8.48
N LEU A 122 -20.99 -22.67 -8.27
CA LEU A 122 -20.01 -21.85 -8.99
C LEU A 122 -20.01 -22.23 -10.49
N THR A 123 -20.45 -21.30 -11.34
CA THR A 123 -20.60 -21.52 -12.78
C THR A 123 -19.27 -21.90 -13.46
N PRO A 124 -19.23 -22.94 -14.32
CA PRO A 124 -18.09 -23.26 -15.19
C PRO A 124 -17.57 -22.08 -16.03
N THR A 125 -18.45 -21.14 -16.40
CA THR A 125 -18.07 -19.94 -17.17
C THR A 125 -17.10 -19.02 -16.43
N ILE A 126 -16.89 -19.20 -15.12
CA ILE A 126 -15.81 -18.53 -14.38
C ILE A 126 -14.44 -18.74 -15.04
N GLY A 127 -14.23 -19.90 -15.69
CA GLY A 127 -13.01 -20.22 -16.44
C GLY A 127 -12.75 -19.33 -17.66
N ASN A 128 -13.73 -18.57 -18.15
CA ASN A 128 -13.55 -17.66 -19.28
C ASN A 128 -12.79 -16.37 -18.93
N LEU A 129 -12.67 -16.05 -17.64
CA LEU A 129 -12.10 -14.79 -17.12
C LEU A 129 -10.57 -14.76 -17.22
N LYS A 130 -10.00 -14.81 -18.42
CA LYS A 130 -8.55 -15.03 -18.62
C LYS A 130 -7.63 -13.94 -18.05
N GLN A 131 -8.17 -12.78 -17.64
CA GLN A 131 -7.42 -11.75 -16.92
C GLN A 131 -7.46 -11.89 -15.38
N LEU A 132 -8.28 -12.77 -14.81
CA LEU A 132 -8.54 -12.88 -13.37
C LEU A 132 -7.27 -13.23 -12.59
N THR A 133 -6.92 -12.37 -11.63
CA THR A 133 -5.80 -12.55 -10.69
C THR A 133 -6.27 -12.88 -9.28
N THR A 134 -7.47 -12.42 -8.89
CA THR A 134 -8.05 -12.54 -7.55
C THR A 134 -9.50 -13.02 -7.62
N LEU A 135 -9.79 -14.16 -6.98
CA LEU A 135 -11.14 -14.71 -6.78
C LEU A 135 -11.38 -14.94 -5.29
N ILE A 136 -12.37 -14.26 -4.73
CA ILE A 136 -12.74 -14.34 -3.31
C ILE A 136 -14.25 -14.54 -3.20
N LEU A 137 -14.63 -15.74 -2.77
CA LEU A 137 -16.01 -16.17 -2.56
C LEU A 137 -16.22 -16.67 -1.12
N ALA A 138 -15.36 -16.25 -0.19
CA ALA A 138 -15.34 -16.75 1.18
C ALA A 138 -16.59 -16.36 1.97
N GLY A 139 -17.22 -17.31 2.67
CA GLY A 139 -18.40 -17.02 3.50
C GLY A 139 -19.67 -16.66 2.72
N CYS A 140 -19.89 -17.29 1.55
CA CYS A 140 -20.99 -16.98 0.62
C CYS A 140 -22.06 -18.08 0.49
N SER A 141 -21.86 -19.24 1.13
CA SER A 141 -22.71 -20.45 1.00
C SER A 141 -22.78 -21.08 -0.39
N PHE A 142 -21.75 -20.91 -1.24
CA PHE A 142 -21.65 -21.66 -2.51
C PHE A 142 -21.59 -23.17 -2.26
N HIS A 143 -22.19 -23.97 -3.14
CA HIS A 143 -22.31 -25.42 -2.99
C HIS A 143 -22.09 -26.20 -4.28
N GLY A 144 -22.04 -27.53 -4.18
CA GLY A 144 -21.72 -28.41 -5.32
C GLY A 144 -20.23 -28.43 -5.64
N ASN A 145 -19.85 -28.96 -6.80
CA ASN A 145 -18.44 -29.13 -7.15
C ASN A 145 -17.75 -27.78 -7.43
N ILE A 146 -16.46 -27.71 -7.14
CA ILE A 146 -15.56 -26.72 -7.76
C ILE A 146 -15.42 -27.12 -9.25
N PRO A 147 -15.65 -26.21 -10.22
CA PRO A 147 -15.62 -26.55 -11.64
C PRO A 147 -14.19 -26.76 -12.16
N ASP A 148 -14.01 -27.75 -13.05
CA ASP A 148 -12.72 -28.08 -13.67
C ASP A 148 -12.16 -26.89 -14.48
N GLU A 149 -13.04 -26.08 -15.07
CA GLU A 149 -12.74 -24.90 -15.88
C GLU A 149 -12.00 -23.81 -15.10
N LEU A 150 -12.10 -23.80 -13.77
CA LEU A 150 -11.37 -22.87 -12.90
C LEU A 150 -9.85 -23.02 -13.06
N GLY A 151 -9.36 -24.23 -13.38
CA GLY A 151 -7.96 -24.50 -13.70
C GLY A 151 -7.47 -23.89 -15.02
N SER A 152 -8.35 -23.30 -15.83
CA SER A 152 -8.02 -22.68 -17.12
C SER A 152 -7.68 -21.18 -17.03
N LEU A 153 -7.48 -20.65 -15.82
CA LEU A 153 -7.23 -19.24 -15.53
C LEU A 153 -5.72 -18.95 -15.35
N PRO A 154 -4.98 -18.49 -16.39
CA PRO A 154 -3.52 -18.47 -16.38
C PRO A 154 -2.90 -17.44 -15.43
N LYS A 155 -3.67 -16.42 -15.04
CA LYS A 155 -3.24 -15.31 -14.18
C LYS A 155 -3.69 -15.44 -12.72
N LEU A 156 -4.50 -16.44 -12.37
CA LEU A 156 -5.07 -16.55 -11.03
C LEU A 156 -3.95 -16.77 -10.00
N SER A 157 -3.86 -15.84 -9.06
CA SER A 157 -2.82 -15.77 -8.04
C SER A 157 -3.38 -15.88 -6.62
N TYR A 158 -4.60 -15.40 -6.41
CA TYR A 158 -5.29 -15.47 -5.12
C TYR A 158 -6.65 -16.14 -5.30
N MET A 159 -6.86 -17.26 -4.61
CA MET A 159 -8.12 -18.00 -4.63
C MET A 159 -8.56 -18.37 -3.22
N ALA A 160 -9.67 -17.77 -2.78
CA ALA A 160 -10.28 -18.02 -1.47
C ALA A 160 -11.75 -18.43 -1.65
N LEU A 161 -12.02 -19.73 -1.43
CA LEU A 161 -13.32 -20.38 -1.55
C LEU A 161 -13.79 -20.93 -0.17
N ASN A 162 -13.12 -20.53 0.91
CA ASN A 162 -13.31 -21.09 2.24
C ASN A 162 -14.64 -20.72 2.91
N SER A 163 -15.05 -21.48 3.92
CA SER A 163 -16.30 -21.26 4.67
C SER A 163 -17.52 -21.23 3.74
N ASN A 164 -17.68 -22.31 2.97
CA ASN A 164 -18.74 -22.54 2.01
C ASN A 164 -19.27 -23.99 2.15
N GLN A 165 -20.00 -24.47 1.15
CA GLN A 165 -20.60 -25.81 1.11
C GLN A 165 -20.13 -26.56 -0.15
N PHE A 166 -18.96 -26.24 -0.71
CA PHE A 166 -18.39 -26.92 -1.87
C PHE A 166 -18.13 -28.39 -1.55
N SER A 167 -18.49 -29.27 -2.48
CA SER A 167 -18.45 -30.72 -2.36
C SER A 167 -17.83 -31.36 -3.61
N GLY A 168 -17.97 -32.67 -3.79
CA GLY A 168 -17.25 -33.40 -4.82
C GLY A 168 -15.76 -33.52 -4.49
N LYS A 169 -14.88 -33.49 -5.50
CA LYS A 169 -13.41 -33.59 -5.32
C LYS A 169 -12.74 -32.25 -5.64
N ILE A 170 -11.50 -32.06 -5.18
CA ILE A 170 -10.62 -31.01 -5.71
C ILE A 170 -10.28 -31.37 -7.18
N PRO A 171 -10.53 -30.48 -8.16
CA PRO A 171 -10.18 -30.74 -9.56
C PRO A 171 -8.68 -30.86 -9.79
N ALA A 172 -8.26 -31.88 -10.54
CA ALA A 172 -6.88 -32.04 -10.99
C ALA A 172 -6.41 -30.89 -11.90
N SER A 173 -7.33 -30.25 -12.62
CA SER A 173 -7.07 -29.09 -13.47
C SER A 173 -6.54 -27.89 -12.71
N LEU A 174 -6.80 -27.75 -11.41
CA LEU A 174 -6.25 -26.66 -10.60
C LEU A 174 -4.72 -26.68 -10.54
N GLY A 175 -4.08 -27.84 -10.78
CA GLY A 175 -2.63 -27.95 -10.94
C GLY A 175 -2.04 -27.12 -12.09
N ASN A 176 -2.87 -26.69 -13.05
CA ASN A 176 -2.48 -25.82 -14.16
C ASN A 176 -2.35 -24.34 -13.75
N LEU A 177 -2.77 -23.96 -12.54
CA LEU A 177 -2.71 -22.59 -12.01
C LEU A 177 -1.29 -22.20 -11.58
N SER A 178 -0.34 -22.22 -12.52
CA SER A 178 1.09 -21.96 -12.30
C SER A 178 1.44 -20.53 -11.82
N SER A 179 0.45 -19.67 -11.59
CA SER A 179 0.57 -18.34 -10.98
C SER A 179 0.04 -18.27 -9.54
N LEU A 180 -0.55 -19.35 -9.03
CA LEU A 180 -1.26 -19.40 -7.75
C LEU A 180 -0.30 -19.23 -6.57
N TYR A 181 -0.63 -18.28 -5.70
CA TYR A 181 0.11 -17.92 -4.47
C TYR A 181 -0.68 -18.34 -3.22
N TRP A 182 -2.00 -18.12 -3.21
CA TRP A 182 -2.91 -18.44 -2.10
C TRP A 182 -4.02 -19.38 -2.58
N PHE A 183 -4.16 -20.54 -1.92
CA PHE A 183 -5.17 -21.55 -2.24
C PHE A 183 -5.89 -21.97 -0.94
N ASP A 184 -7.02 -21.34 -0.69
CA ASP A 184 -7.85 -21.60 0.49
C ASP A 184 -9.21 -22.18 0.08
N VAL A 185 -9.41 -23.45 0.42
CA VAL A 185 -10.69 -24.18 0.29
C VAL A 185 -11.12 -24.76 1.64
N ALA A 186 -10.58 -24.21 2.73
CA ALA A 186 -10.88 -24.68 4.07
C ALA A 186 -12.37 -24.56 4.41
N ASP A 187 -12.85 -25.31 5.40
CA ASP A 187 -14.21 -25.16 5.95
C ASP A 187 -15.28 -25.34 4.86
N ASN A 188 -15.31 -26.56 4.30
CA ASN A 188 -16.13 -26.99 3.17
C ASN A 188 -16.48 -28.50 3.28
N GLN A 189 -17.10 -29.08 2.25
CA GLN A 189 -17.54 -30.48 2.20
C GLN A 189 -16.76 -31.32 1.15
N LEU A 190 -15.55 -30.92 0.77
CA LEU A 190 -14.76 -31.57 -0.28
C LEU A 190 -14.31 -32.98 0.12
N THR A 191 -14.25 -33.90 -0.83
CA THR A 191 -14.04 -35.35 -0.62
C THR A 191 -12.96 -35.93 -1.54
N GLY A 192 -12.57 -37.18 -1.28
CA GLY A 192 -11.60 -37.90 -2.11
C GLY A 192 -10.15 -37.49 -1.85
N SER A 193 -9.23 -38.00 -2.66
CA SER A 193 -7.78 -37.79 -2.52
C SER A 193 -7.29 -36.51 -3.21
N LEU A 194 -6.16 -35.99 -2.73
CA LEU A 194 -5.45 -34.89 -3.40
C LEU A 194 -5.00 -35.35 -4.80
N PRO A 195 -5.32 -34.61 -5.88
CA PRO A 195 -4.94 -35.01 -7.23
C PRO A 195 -3.47 -34.68 -7.49
N ILE A 196 -2.69 -35.68 -7.90
CA ILE A 196 -1.30 -35.54 -8.36
C ILE A 196 -1.17 -35.90 -9.84
N SER A 197 -0.19 -35.29 -10.51
CA SER A 197 0.07 -35.51 -11.93
C SER A 197 0.46 -36.97 -12.19
N SER A 198 -0.24 -37.60 -13.13
CA SER A 198 -0.07 -39.00 -13.48
C SER A 198 -0.45 -39.22 -14.95
N ASN A 199 0.33 -40.02 -15.68
CA ASN A 199 0.10 -40.38 -17.08
C ASN A 199 -0.19 -39.18 -18.03
N GLY A 200 0.43 -38.02 -17.76
CA GLY A 200 0.24 -36.78 -18.53
C GLY A 200 -0.88 -35.86 -18.04
N GLY A 201 -1.65 -36.25 -17.01
CA GLY A 201 -2.62 -35.39 -16.34
C GLY A 201 -1.98 -34.35 -15.40
N MET A 202 -2.74 -33.32 -15.05
CA MET A 202 -2.36 -32.27 -14.10
C MET A 202 -2.54 -32.71 -12.64
N GLY A 203 -1.94 -31.98 -11.69
CA GLY A 203 -2.09 -32.21 -10.25
C GLY A 203 -1.47 -31.10 -9.40
N LEU A 204 -1.77 -31.10 -8.10
CA LEU A 204 -1.38 -30.04 -7.16
C LEU A 204 0.13 -29.96 -6.93
N ASP A 205 0.85 -31.04 -7.22
CA ASP A 205 2.32 -31.11 -7.27
C ASP A 205 2.96 -30.12 -8.25
N LYS A 206 2.20 -29.59 -9.22
CA LYS A 206 2.67 -28.56 -10.16
C LYS A 206 2.56 -27.13 -9.61
N LEU A 207 1.98 -26.93 -8.43
CA LEU A 207 1.75 -25.62 -7.81
C LEU A 207 2.95 -25.12 -6.98
N THR A 208 4.17 -25.24 -7.52
CA THR A 208 5.44 -24.94 -6.81
C THR A 208 5.56 -23.51 -6.27
N LYS A 209 4.85 -22.54 -6.86
CA LYS A 209 4.80 -21.13 -6.42
C LYS A 209 3.74 -20.85 -5.34
N THR A 210 2.83 -21.79 -5.07
CA THR A 210 1.81 -21.61 -4.04
C THR A 210 2.47 -21.67 -2.67
N LYS A 211 2.07 -20.73 -1.81
CA LYS A 211 2.63 -20.52 -0.47
C LYS A 211 1.71 -20.99 0.65
N HIS A 212 0.43 -21.10 0.35
CA HIS A 212 -0.60 -21.35 1.35
C HIS A 212 -1.56 -22.40 0.79
N PHE A 213 -1.42 -23.64 1.27
CA PHE A 213 -2.41 -24.70 1.09
C PHE A 213 -3.25 -24.79 2.36
N HIS A 214 -4.46 -24.24 2.30
CA HIS A 214 -5.42 -24.29 3.40
C HIS A 214 -6.61 -25.15 2.98
N PHE A 215 -6.50 -26.47 3.23
CA PHE A 215 -7.50 -27.49 2.85
C PHE A 215 -8.18 -28.11 4.09
N ASN A 216 -7.92 -27.54 5.26
CA ASN A 216 -8.43 -27.95 6.57
C ASN A 216 -9.97 -27.89 6.65
N LYS A 217 -10.56 -28.62 7.61
CA LYS A 217 -12.02 -28.71 7.83
C LYS A 217 -12.78 -29.10 6.57
N ASN A 218 -12.50 -30.30 6.08
CA ASN A 218 -13.13 -30.90 4.90
C ASN A 218 -13.34 -32.41 5.13
N GLN A 219 -13.62 -33.17 4.06
CA GLN A 219 -13.77 -34.63 4.07
C GLN A 219 -12.76 -35.31 3.12
N LEU A 220 -11.61 -34.65 2.86
CA LEU A 220 -10.54 -35.17 2.00
C LEU A 220 -9.93 -36.44 2.63
N SER A 221 -9.51 -37.39 1.80
CA SER A 221 -9.36 -38.80 2.20
C SER A 221 -8.36 -39.58 1.37
N GLY A 222 -7.90 -40.73 1.90
CA GLY A 222 -6.79 -41.48 1.30
C GLY A 222 -5.43 -40.95 1.75
N PRO A 223 -4.32 -41.36 1.11
CA PRO A 223 -2.98 -40.89 1.44
C PRO A 223 -2.75 -39.44 1.06
N ILE A 224 -1.91 -38.75 1.85
CA ILE A 224 -1.18 -37.57 1.38
C ILE A 224 -0.09 -38.10 0.43
N PRO A 225 -0.17 -37.86 -0.90
CA PRO A 225 0.73 -38.56 -1.82
C PRO A 225 2.17 -38.04 -1.70
N ASP A 226 3.17 -38.93 -1.70
CA ASP A 226 4.58 -38.53 -1.62
C ASP A 226 4.99 -37.61 -2.80
N ALA A 227 4.49 -37.90 -4.01
CA ALA A 227 4.69 -37.05 -5.18
C ALA A 227 3.98 -35.68 -5.13
N LEU A 228 3.29 -35.32 -4.04
CA LEU A 228 2.73 -33.99 -3.83
C LEU A 228 3.81 -32.94 -3.53
N PHE A 229 4.88 -33.31 -2.82
CA PHE A 229 5.91 -32.40 -2.36
C PHE A 229 7.21 -32.57 -3.13
N SER A 230 7.90 -31.46 -3.42
CA SER A 230 9.20 -31.48 -4.10
C SER A 230 10.10 -30.32 -3.63
N PRO A 231 11.43 -30.39 -3.85
CA PRO A 231 12.36 -29.34 -3.46
C PRO A 231 12.12 -27.97 -4.13
N GLU A 232 11.35 -27.94 -5.22
CA GLU A 232 10.96 -26.71 -5.92
C GLU A 232 9.75 -26.00 -5.28
N MET A 233 9.07 -26.63 -4.32
CA MET A 233 7.92 -26.03 -3.64
C MET A 233 8.33 -24.91 -2.67
N THR A 234 7.47 -23.90 -2.59
CA THR A 234 7.68 -22.69 -1.75
C THR A 234 6.55 -22.46 -0.74
N LEU A 235 5.91 -23.55 -0.28
CA LEU A 235 4.87 -23.54 0.75
C LEU A 235 5.40 -22.99 2.07
N ILE A 236 4.62 -22.10 2.69
CA ILE A 236 4.82 -21.52 4.01
C ILE A 236 3.80 -22.12 4.99
N HIS A 237 2.54 -22.30 4.58
CA HIS A 237 1.52 -22.98 5.38
C HIS A 237 1.01 -24.25 4.68
N LEU A 238 0.94 -25.34 5.46
CA LEU A 238 0.28 -26.59 5.11
C LEU A 238 -0.77 -26.89 6.18
N LEU A 239 -2.03 -26.50 5.95
CA LEU A 239 -3.15 -26.72 6.86
C LEU A 239 -4.10 -27.76 6.26
N PHE A 240 -3.92 -29.02 6.65
CA PHE A 240 -4.72 -30.19 6.22
C PHE A 240 -5.58 -30.73 7.38
N ASP A 241 -5.61 -30.05 8.53
CA ASP A 241 -6.26 -30.51 9.75
C ASP A 241 -7.78 -30.66 9.64
N GLY A 242 -8.40 -31.55 10.43
CA GLY A 242 -9.84 -31.79 10.38
C GLY A 242 -10.30 -32.36 9.04
N ASN A 243 -9.72 -33.50 8.65
CA ASN A 243 -10.02 -34.22 7.41
C ASN A 243 -10.10 -35.74 7.69
N LYS A 244 -10.05 -36.56 6.65
CA LYS A 244 -10.08 -38.04 6.70
C LYS A 244 -8.83 -38.63 6.01
N PHE A 245 -7.70 -37.92 6.03
CA PHE A 245 -6.44 -38.44 5.48
C PHE A 245 -5.98 -39.67 6.26
N THR A 246 -5.31 -40.58 5.56
CA THR A 246 -4.94 -41.93 6.02
C THR A 246 -3.56 -42.29 5.49
N GLY A 247 -2.96 -43.39 5.96
CA GLY A 247 -1.60 -43.72 5.54
C GLY A 247 -0.58 -42.74 6.12
N ASP A 248 0.68 -42.88 5.71
CA ASP A 248 1.78 -42.28 6.44
C ASP A 248 2.02 -40.81 6.03
N ILE A 249 2.67 -40.03 6.91
CA ILE A 249 3.18 -38.71 6.54
C ILE A 249 4.34 -38.94 5.56
N PRO A 250 4.33 -38.39 4.33
CA PRO A 250 5.35 -38.70 3.33
C PRO A 250 6.70 -38.07 3.67
N ASP A 251 7.80 -38.81 3.46
CA ASP A 251 9.17 -38.32 3.61
C ASP A 251 9.42 -37.05 2.76
N SER A 252 8.79 -36.92 1.59
CA SER A 252 8.95 -35.76 0.72
C SER A 252 8.52 -34.43 1.34
N LEU A 253 7.69 -34.43 2.39
CA LEU A 253 7.34 -33.23 3.16
C LEU A 253 8.60 -32.56 3.75
N GLY A 254 9.60 -33.36 4.15
CA GLY A 254 10.88 -32.90 4.67
C GLY A 254 11.78 -32.18 3.65
N PHE A 255 11.38 -32.11 2.37
CA PHE A 255 12.07 -31.30 1.35
C PHE A 255 11.62 -29.83 1.33
N VAL A 256 10.41 -29.51 1.84
CA VAL A 256 9.80 -28.18 1.67
C VAL A 256 10.23 -27.24 2.80
N ALA A 257 11.53 -26.96 2.86
CA ALA A 257 12.19 -26.20 3.94
C ALA A 257 11.70 -24.74 4.11
N THR A 258 10.80 -24.24 3.24
CA THR A 258 10.12 -22.94 3.40
C THR A 258 8.93 -22.97 4.35
N LEU A 259 8.50 -24.14 4.84
CA LEU A 259 7.36 -24.28 5.74
C LEU A 259 7.61 -23.56 7.07
N GLU A 260 6.63 -22.75 7.48
CA GLU A 260 6.55 -22.08 8.78
C GLU A 260 5.47 -22.73 9.65
N VAL A 261 4.36 -23.21 9.07
CA VAL A 261 3.23 -23.82 9.80
C VAL A 261 2.82 -25.15 9.15
N VAL A 262 2.77 -26.21 9.94
CA VAL A 262 2.36 -27.56 9.52
C VAL A 262 1.29 -28.11 10.47
N ARG A 263 0.05 -28.21 9.98
CA ARG A 263 -1.09 -28.77 10.71
C ARG A 263 -1.70 -29.95 9.95
N LEU A 264 -1.52 -31.14 10.50
CA LEU A 264 -2.05 -32.41 10.00
C LEU A 264 -3.03 -33.06 11.00
N ASP A 265 -3.40 -32.34 12.06
CA ASP A 265 -4.17 -32.84 13.19
C ASP A 265 -5.65 -33.15 12.89
N ARG A 266 -6.30 -33.96 13.73
CA ARG A 266 -7.68 -34.47 13.49
C ARG A 266 -7.82 -35.14 12.11
N ASN A 267 -7.05 -36.22 11.91
CA ASN A 267 -7.07 -37.05 10.70
C ASN A 267 -7.02 -38.54 11.10
N SER A 268 -6.56 -39.42 10.22
CA SER A 268 -6.31 -40.85 10.49
C SER A 268 -4.97 -41.30 9.90
N LEU A 269 -3.98 -40.40 9.91
CA LEU A 269 -2.62 -40.66 9.43
C LEU A 269 -1.93 -41.69 10.31
N SER A 270 -1.14 -42.57 9.68
CA SER A 270 -0.50 -43.75 10.29
C SER A 270 1.04 -43.68 10.22
N GLY A 271 1.69 -44.78 10.60
CA GLY A 271 3.13 -44.95 10.40
C GLY A 271 4.00 -44.10 11.32
N PRO A 272 5.32 -44.16 11.16
CA PRO A 272 6.25 -43.30 11.90
C PRO A 272 6.22 -41.86 11.36
N VAL A 273 6.54 -40.89 12.22
CA VAL A 273 6.83 -39.52 11.74
C VAL A 273 8.19 -39.53 11.00
N PRO A 274 8.29 -39.01 9.77
CA PRO A 274 9.53 -38.99 9.00
C PRO A 274 10.70 -38.38 9.74
N ALA A 275 11.83 -39.09 9.76
CA ALA A 275 13.04 -38.64 10.46
C ALA A 275 13.67 -37.38 9.83
N ASN A 276 13.40 -37.13 8.55
CA ASN A 276 13.83 -35.93 7.83
C ASN A 276 12.90 -34.72 8.06
N LEU A 277 11.75 -34.87 8.74
CA LEU A 277 10.90 -33.74 9.12
C LEU A 277 11.66 -32.73 9.99
N ASN A 278 12.65 -33.23 10.75
CA ASN A 278 13.61 -32.44 11.53
C ASN A 278 14.43 -31.42 10.70
N ASN A 279 14.46 -31.56 9.37
CA ASN A 279 15.12 -30.61 8.46
C ASN A 279 14.30 -29.33 8.21
N LEU A 280 13.03 -29.28 8.64
CA LEU A 280 12.15 -28.12 8.44
C LEU A 280 12.43 -27.01 9.47
N THR A 281 13.65 -26.44 9.42
CA THR A 281 14.18 -25.51 10.45
C THR A 281 13.40 -24.20 10.60
N ASN A 282 12.52 -23.87 9.66
CA ASN A 282 11.67 -22.67 9.67
C ASN A 282 10.30 -22.88 10.35
N VAL A 283 9.92 -24.12 10.66
CA VAL A 283 8.62 -24.44 11.27
C VAL A 283 8.57 -23.88 12.69
N ASN A 284 7.54 -23.06 12.94
CA ASN A 284 7.21 -22.46 14.24
C ASN A 284 5.96 -23.07 14.88
N GLU A 285 5.05 -23.66 14.10
CA GLU A 285 3.97 -24.50 14.61
C GLU A 285 3.92 -25.87 13.90
N LEU A 286 3.96 -26.94 14.70
CA LEU A 286 3.77 -28.32 14.27
C LEU A 286 2.63 -28.98 15.07
N ASN A 287 1.48 -29.22 14.44
CA ASN A 287 0.39 -29.96 15.05
C ASN A 287 0.10 -31.27 14.28
N LEU A 288 0.30 -32.40 14.97
CA LEU A 288 0.09 -33.76 14.46
C LEU A 288 -0.95 -34.54 15.29
N ALA A 289 -1.64 -33.87 16.22
CA ALA A 289 -2.48 -34.50 17.23
C ALA A 289 -3.73 -35.17 16.66
N ASN A 290 -4.29 -36.13 17.40
CA ASN A 290 -5.53 -36.85 17.07
C ASN A 290 -5.40 -37.55 15.70
N ASN A 291 -4.46 -38.50 15.64
CA ASN A 291 -4.12 -39.34 14.49
C ASN A 291 -3.81 -40.77 14.95
N GLN A 292 -3.27 -41.61 14.08
CA GLN A 292 -2.88 -43.00 14.34
C GLN A 292 -1.36 -43.20 14.15
N LEU A 293 -0.55 -42.16 14.43
CA LEU A 293 0.90 -42.20 14.26
C LEU A 293 1.53 -43.20 15.24
N THR A 294 2.61 -43.85 14.83
CA THR A 294 3.23 -45.01 15.50
C THR A 294 4.75 -44.86 15.59
N GLY A 295 5.43 -45.84 16.16
CA GLY A 295 6.88 -45.79 16.37
C GLY A 295 7.26 -44.78 17.44
N ARG A 296 8.52 -44.39 17.50
CA ARG A 296 9.03 -43.46 18.51
C ARG A 296 8.55 -42.04 18.24
N LEU A 297 8.38 -41.25 19.32
CA LEU A 297 8.24 -39.80 19.21
C LEU A 297 9.40 -39.22 18.36
N PRO A 298 9.13 -38.27 17.46
CA PRO A 298 10.13 -37.71 16.56
C PRO A 298 11.23 -36.97 17.32
N ASP A 299 12.43 -36.92 16.75
CA ASP A 299 13.42 -35.92 17.15
C ASP A 299 13.17 -34.63 16.38
N LEU A 300 12.86 -33.55 17.11
CA LEU A 300 12.59 -32.22 16.57
C LEU A 300 13.77 -31.25 16.83
N SER A 301 14.93 -31.75 17.26
CA SER A 301 16.09 -30.97 17.70
C SER A 301 16.67 -29.96 16.68
N GLY A 302 16.37 -30.11 15.39
CA GLY A 302 16.72 -29.21 14.29
C GLY A 302 15.67 -28.14 13.97
N MET A 303 14.44 -28.27 14.47
CA MET A 303 13.39 -27.25 14.35
C MET A 303 13.64 -26.09 15.34
N THR A 304 14.73 -25.35 15.15
CA THR A 304 15.21 -24.34 16.11
C THR A 304 14.27 -23.14 16.32
N LEU A 305 13.29 -22.95 15.43
CA LEU A 305 12.25 -21.91 15.51
C LEU A 305 10.89 -22.45 15.99
N LEU A 306 10.81 -23.70 16.46
CA LEU A 306 9.55 -24.32 16.91
C LEU A 306 9.06 -23.69 18.22
N ASN A 307 7.91 -23.02 18.15
CA ASN A 307 7.22 -22.40 19.27
C ASN A 307 6.11 -23.31 19.82
N TYR A 308 5.20 -23.75 18.95
CA TYR A 308 4.07 -24.60 19.32
C TYR A 308 4.27 -26.02 18.78
N VAL A 309 4.15 -27.02 19.66
CA VAL A 309 4.08 -28.43 19.25
C VAL A 309 2.96 -29.17 19.97
N ASP A 310 2.12 -29.85 19.18
CA ASP A 310 1.10 -30.77 19.68
C ASP A 310 1.19 -32.12 18.97
N LEU A 311 1.45 -33.17 19.74
CA LEU A 311 1.57 -34.56 19.28
C LEU A 311 0.50 -35.49 19.91
N SER A 312 -0.48 -34.90 20.60
CA SER A 312 -1.43 -35.61 21.46
C SER A 312 -2.27 -36.68 20.76
N ASN A 313 -2.76 -37.66 21.51
CA ASN A 313 -3.71 -38.68 21.05
C ASN A 313 -3.25 -39.39 19.76
N ASN A 314 -2.10 -40.06 19.89
CA ASN A 314 -1.45 -40.88 18.87
C ASN A 314 -0.97 -42.21 19.48
N THR A 315 -0.58 -43.17 18.65
CA THR A 315 -0.22 -44.55 19.03
C THR A 315 1.29 -44.80 19.09
N PHE A 316 2.06 -43.82 19.59
CA PHE A 316 3.52 -43.92 19.71
C PHE A 316 4.01 -45.04 20.64
N ASP A 317 5.26 -45.47 20.44
CA ASP A 317 6.01 -46.34 21.35
C ASP A 317 6.26 -45.64 22.69
N PRO A 318 6.11 -46.33 23.84
CA PRO A 318 6.42 -45.72 25.14
C PRO A 318 7.86 -45.26 25.24
N SER A 319 8.10 -44.01 25.67
CA SER A 319 9.44 -43.45 25.84
C SER A 319 9.54 -42.55 27.09
N PRO A 320 10.75 -42.32 27.63
CA PRO A 320 10.97 -41.17 28.50
C PRO A 320 10.89 -39.85 27.71
N SER A 321 10.89 -38.71 28.41
CA SER A 321 10.92 -37.37 27.78
C SER A 321 12.08 -37.21 26.79
N PRO A 322 11.82 -36.94 25.49
CA PRO A 322 12.84 -36.61 24.50
C PRO A 322 13.70 -35.40 24.90
N GLN A 323 14.99 -35.39 24.53
CA GLN A 323 15.90 -34.30 24.90
C GLN A 323 15.57 -32.94 24.27
N TRP A 324 14.76 -32.90 23.21
CA TRP A 324 14.42 -31.63 22.55
C TRP A 324 13.49 -30.75 23.41
N PHE A 325 12.72 -31.34 24.34
CA PHE A 325 11.84 -30.66 25.31
C PHE A 325 12.50 -29.46 26.04
N TRP A 326 13.82 -29.51 26.27
CA TRP A 326 14.59 -28.46 26.94
C TRP A 326 15.82 -28.00 26.14
N LYS A 327 15.87 -28.31 24.83
CA LYS A 327 16.91 -27.84 23.89
C LYS A 327 16.37 -26.85 22.86
N LEU A 328 15.08 -26.89 22.55
CA LEU A 328 14.47 -25.94 21.60
C LEU A 328 14.31 -24.57 22.27
N PRO A 329 14.98 -23.52 21.77
CA PRO A 329 15.11 -22.26 22.50
C PRO A 329 13.91 -21.33 22.38
N GLN A 330 12.96 -21.62 21.47
CA GLN A 330 11.74 -20.82 21.24
C GLN A 330 10.44 -21.52 21.67
N LEU A 331 10.54 -22.73 22.23
CA LEU A 331 9.38 -23.55 22.58
C LEU A 331 8.50 -22.85 23.64
N SER A 332 7.32 -22.41 23.23
CA SER A 332 6.32 -21.71 24.04
C SER A 332 5.20 -22.64 24.52
N ALA A 333 4.78 -23.61 23.70
CA ALA A 333 3.75 -24.58 24.02
C ALA A 333 4.20 -26.01 23.70
N LEU A 334 4.19 -26.88 24.72
CA LEU A 334 4.47 -28.32 24.62
C LEU A 334 3.23 -29.11 25.02
N ILE A 335 2.55 -29.73 24.05
CA ILE A 335 1.29 -30.45 24.27
C ILE A 335 1.45 -31.89 23.77
N ILE A 336 1.41 -32.87 24.68
CA ILE A 336 1.45 -34.30 24.34
C ILE A 336 0.56 -35.07 25.33
N GLN A 337 -0.76 -34.95 25.16
CA GLN A 337 -1.74 -35.76 25.90
C GLN A 337 -1.76 -37.20 25.35
N SER A 338 -1.93 -38.20 26.23
CA SER A 338 -2.01 -39.62 25.84
C SER A 338 -0.78 -40.16 25.07
N GLY A 339 0.37 -39.49 25.15
CA GLY A 339 1.58 -39.79 24.38
C GLY A 339 2.35 -41.04 24.80
N ARG A 340 1.91 -41.74 25.86
CA ARG A 340 2.56 -42.92 26.46
C ARG A 340 3.99 -42.62 26.96
N LEU A 341 4.27 -41.36 27.29
CA LEU A 341 5.50 -40.94 27.95
C LEU A 341 5.57 -41.53 29.37
N TYR A 342 6.77 -41.86 29.85
CA TYR A 342 6.94 -42.47 31.18
C TYR A 342 8.17 -42.00 31.97
N GLY A 343 8.15 -42.25 33.28
CA GLY A 343 9.28 -41.98 34.19
C GLY A 343 9.21 -40.59 34.83
N THR A 344 10.36 -40.00 35.14
CA THR A 344 10.42 -38.67 35.80
C THR A 344 10.50 -37.53 34.77
N VAL A 345 9.75 -36.45 35.01
CA VAL A 345 9.83 -35.23 34.19
C VAL A 345 11.13 -34.48 34.48
N PRO A 346 11.97 -34.16 33.48
CA PRO A 346 13.21 -33.42 33.71
C PRO A 346 12.95 -31.95 34.06
N THR A 347 13.40 -31.52 35.24
CA THR A 347 13.25 -30.15 35.77
C THR A 347 13.68 -29.03 34.82
N ARG A 348 14.63 -29.32 33.91
CA ARG A 348 15.13 -28.39 32.88
C ARG A 348 14.08 -27.96 31.86
N LEU A 349 12.99 -28.72 31.68
CA LEU A 349 11.86 -28.33 30.82
C LEU A 349 11.34 -26.94 31.23
N PHE A 350 11.03 -26.78 32.52
CA PHE A 350 10.43 -25.56 33.07
C PHE A 350 11.39 -24.36 33.07
N SER A 351 12.68 -24.56 32.78
CA SER A 351 13.70 -23.50 32.68
C SER A 351 13.84 -22.88 31.28
N SER A 352 13.08 -23.32 30.28
CA SER A 352 13.13 -22.73 28.92
C SER A 352 12.51 -21.32 28.89
N PRO A 353 13.22 -20.28 28.42
CA PRO A 353 12.86 -18.88 28.70
C PRO A 353 11.65 -18.32 27.94
N GLN A 354 11.10 -19.06 26.97
CA GLN A 354 9.87 -18.68 26.25
C GLN A 354 8.68 -19.60 26.58
N LEU A 355 8.89 -20.61 27.44
CA LEU A 355 7.88 -21.63 27.72
C LEU A 355 6.73 -21.04 28.56
N GLN A 356 5.53 -21.09 27.97
CA GLN A 356 4.26 -20.59 28.53
C GLN A 356 3.34 -21.73 28.97
N GLN A 357 3.32 -22.83 28.21
CA GLN A 357 2.35 -23.90 28.37
C GLN A 357 3.00 -25.28 28.28
N VAL A 358 2.71 -26.13 29.27
CA VAL A 358 3.05 -27.57 29.26
C VAL A 358 1.77 -28.35 29.56
N ILE A 359 1.35 -29.21 28.64
CA ILE A 359 0.19 -30.09 28.81
C ILE A 359 0.61 -31.52 28.46
N LEU A 360 0.74 -32.37 29.47
CA LEU A 360 1.25 -33.73 29.37
C LEU A 360 0.31 -34.72 30.10
N ASP A 361 -0.99 -34.46 30.01
CA ASP A 361 -2.06 -35.28 30.61
C ASP A 361 -2.11 -36.71 30.04
N GLY A 362 -2.64 -37.68 30.79
CA GLY A 362 -2.87 -39.05 30.28
C GLY A 362 -1.59 -39.84 29.93
N ASN A 363 -0.47 -39.53 30.57
CA ASN A 363 0.81 -40.23 30.41
C ASN A 363 1.12 -41.09 31.65
N ALA A 364 2.26 -41.77 31.66
CA ALA A 364 2.76 -42.59 32.77
C ALA A 364 3.96 -41.94 33.48
N PHE A 365 3.95 -40.60 33.63
CA PHE A 365 4.97 -39.90 34.41
C PHE A 365 4.76 -40.18 35.90
N ASN A 366 5.83 -40.51 36.62
CA ASN A 366 5.77 -41.07 37.96
C ASN A 366 6.80 -40.48 38.94
N GLY A 367 6.61 -40.83 40.22
CA GLY A 367 7.46 -40.36 41.32
C GLY A 367 7.12 -38.92 41.72
N THR A 368 8.13 -38.05 41.80
CA THR A 368 7.96 -36.64 42.17
C THR A 368 7.98 -35.73 40.94
N LEU A 369 6.92 -34.94 40.75
CA LEU A 369 6.97 -33.77 39.88
C LEU A 369 7.72 -32.64 40.60
N ASP A 370 8.92 -32.30 40.14
CA ASP A 370 9.70 -31.14 40.59
C ASP A 370 9.73 -30.10 39.46
N LEU A 371 9.28 -28.87 39.73
CA LEU A 371 9.37 -27.77 38.76
C LEU A 371 10.78 -27.13 38.75
N GLY A 372 11.64 -27.47 39.71
CA GLY A 372 12.97 -26.92 39.87
C GLY A 372 12.97 -25.51 40.49
N ARG A 373 14.18 -24.91 40.58
CA ARG A 373 14.39 -23.59 41.21
C ARG A 373 14.45 -22.41 40.23
N SER A 374 14.48 -22.68 38.92
CA SER A 374 14.60 -21.69 37.86
C SER A 374 13.51 -21.99 36.84
N ILE A 375 12.34 -21.40 37.08
CA ILE A 375 11.15 -21.55 36.24
C ILE A 375 11.06 -20.32 35.32
N SER A 376 10.63 -20.53 34.07
CA SER A 376 10.30 -19.46 33.11
C SER A 376 9.33 -18.45 33.73
N SER A 377 9.58 -17.16 33.48
CA SER A 377 8.66 -16.08 33.88
C SER A 377 7.34 -16.10 33.12
N GLU A 378 7.34 -16.73 31.94
CA GLU A 378 6.19 -16.75 31.04
C GLU A 378 5.27 -17.97 31.27
N LEU A 379 5.68 -18.93 32.12
CA LEU A 379 4.99 -20.22 32.33
C LEU A 379 3.67 -20.02 33.09
N SER A 380 2.58 -19.81 32.35
CA SER A 380 1.24 -19.56 32.89
C SER A 380 0.44 -20.84 33.12
N MET A 381 0.72 -21.94 32.39
CA MET A 381 -0.08 -23.17 32.44
C MET A 381 0.76 -24.45 32.45
N VAL A 382 0.55 -25.30 33.46
CA VAL A 382 1.15 -26.64 33.57
C VAL A 382 0.07 -27.67 33.93
N SER A 383 -0.16 -28.65 33.07
CA SER A 383 -1.12 -29.74 33.28
C SER A 383 -0.43 -31.10 33.13
N PHE A 384 -0.59 -31.96 34.13
CA PHE A 384 -0.20 -33.36 34.14
C PHE A 384 -1.34 -34.21 34.75
N LYS A 385 -2.58 -34.01 34.30
CA LYS A 385 -3.73 -34.81 34.76
C LYS A 385 -3.54 -36.28 34.40
N ASP A 386 -4.19 -37.17 35.15
CA ASP A 386 -4.26 -38.60 34.83
C ASP A 386 -2.87 -39.21 34.53
N ASN A 387 -1.96 -39.07 35.50
CA ASN A 387 -0.58 -39.57 35.49
C ASN A 387 -0.29 -40.29 36.84
N ASP A 388 0.92 -40.85 36.99
CA ASP A 388 1.33 -41.70 38.12
C ASP A 388 2.14 -40.94 39.21
N PHE A 389 2.00 -39.62 39.37
CA PHE A 389 2.77 -38.86 40.37
C PHE A 389 2.34 -39.19 41.81
N SER A 390 3.29 -39.62 42.63
CA SER A 390 3.12 -39.88 44.07
C SER A 390 3.33 -38.63 44.93
N SER A 391 4.06 -37.64 44.40
CA SER A 391 4.55 -36.49 45.15
C SER A 391 4.79 -35.28 44.23
N VAL A 392 4.77 -34.07 44.80
CA VAL A 392 4.99 -32.83 44.06
C VAL A 392 5.89 -31.88 44.85
N THR A 393 6.77 -31.16 44.16
CA THR A 393 7.64 -30.11 44.67
C THR A 393 7.47 -28.86 43.80
N VAL A 394 6.69 -27.91 44.31
CA VAL A 394 6.47 -26.59 43.68
C VAL A 394 7.21 -25.55 44.53
N THR A 395 8.04 -24.71 43.92
CA THR A 395 8.63 -23.56 44.60
C THR A 395 7.62 -22.42 44.69
N SER A 396 7.70 -21.60 45.74
CA SER A 396 6.87 -20.39 45.91
C SER A 396 7.16 -19.27 44.90
N SER A 397 7.96 -19.55 43.86
CA SER A 397 8.22 -18.67 42.72
C SER A 397 7.30 -18.97 41.53
N TYR A 398 6.57 -20.09 41.52
CA TYR A 398 5.57 -20.39 40.49
C TYR A 398 4.23 -19.74 40.86
N ASN A 399 3.68 -18.96 39.93
CA ASN A 399 2.43 -18.21 40.05
C ASN A 399 1.38 -18.59 38.98
N GLY A 400 1.72 -19.45 38.02
CA GLY A 400 0.80 -19.97 37.01
C GLY A 400 -0.14 -21.06 37.53
N THR A 401 -1.02 -21.54 36.67
CA THR A 401 -1.93 -22.66 36.97
C THR A 401 -1.19 -23.99 36.89
N LEU A 402 -1.25 -24.79 37.95
CA LEU A 402 -0.81 -26.19 37.96
C LEU A 402 -2.03 -27.10 38.13
N THR A 403 -2.16 -28.17 37.35
CA THR A 403 -3.24 -29.16 37.52
C THR A 403 -2.72 -30.60 37.45
N LEU A 404 -3.04 -31.37 38.51
CA LEU A 404 -2.61 -32.76 38.76
C LEU A 404 -3.78 -33.71 39.07
N ALA A 405 -5.03 -33.28 38.85
CA ALA A 405 -6.21 -34.14 39.06
C ALA A 405 -6.04 -35.51 38.36
N GLY A 406 -6.46 -36.58 39.04
CA GLY A 406 -6.27 -37.96 38.57
C GLY A 406 -4.94 -38.62 38.94
N ASN A 407 -4.01 -37.92 39.63
CA ASN A 407 -2.76 -38.51 40.10
C ASN A 407 -2.86 -39.03 41.55
N PRO A 408 -2.09 -40.09 41.93
CA PRO A 408 -2.02 -40.60 43.30
C PRO A 408 -1.70 -39.56 44.39
N VAL A 409 -0.92 -38.52 44.07
CA VAL A 409 -0.64 -37.39 44.98
C VAL A 409 -1.93 -36.70 45.47
N CYS A 410 -2.99 -36.72 44.66
CA CYS A 410 -4.28 -36.12 45.00
C CYS A 410 -5.13 -36.99 45.93
N ASP A 411 -4.89 -38.30 46.04
CA ASP A 411 -5.52 -39.15 47.08
C ASP A 411 -5.02 -38.77 48.48
N HIS A 412 -3.76 -38.33 48.56
CA HIS A 412 -3.13 -37.86 49.80
C HIS A 412 -3.36 -36.37 50.08
N LEU A 413 -3.63 -35.56 49.04
CA LEU A 413 -3.76 -34.09 49.12
C LEU A 413 -5.02 -33.54 48.41
N PRO A 414 -6.23 -34.10 48.62
CA PRO A 414 -7.40 -33.82 47.79
C PRO A 414 -7.91 -32.37 47.85
N ASN A 415 -7.63 -31.66 48.94
CA ASN A 415 -8.05 -30.28 49.15
C ASN A 415 -7.00 -29.24 48.70
N THR A 416 -6.01 -29.62 47.89
CA THR A 416 -5.02 -28.69 47.34
C THR A 416 -5.48 -28.10 46.00
N ALA A 417 -5.11 -26.84 45.73
CA ALA A 417 -5.57 -26.10 44.54
C ALA A 417 -5.28 -26.83 43.21
N TYR A 418 -4.11 -27.49 43.10
CA TYR A 418 -3.73 -28.24 41.90
C TYR A 418 -4.45 -29.59 41.74
N CYS A 419 -5.11 -30.11 42.77
CA CYS A 419 -5.89 -31.36 42.71
C CYS A 419 -7.39 -31.14 42.48
N ASN A 420 -7.89 -29.91 42.68
CA ASN A 420 -9.32 -29.61 42.57
C ASN A 420 -9.72 -29.16 41.15
N LEU A 421 -10.63 -29.91 40.51
CA LEU A 421 -11.15 -29.60 39.17
C LEU A 421 -11.98 -28.31 39.10
N THR A 422 -12.49 -27.79 40.22
CA THR A 422 -13.45 -26.67 40.22
C THR A 422 -12.85 -25.31 40.61
N GLN A 423 -11.52 -25.19 40.71
CA GLN A 423 -10.87 -23.94 41.13
C GLN A 423 -9.63 -23.61 40.30
N HIS A 424 -9.86 -23.01 39.14
CA HIS A 424 -9.24 -21.74 38.74
C HIS A 424 -10.03 -21.22 37.53
N GLU A 425 -10.63 -20.02 37.64
CA GLU A 425 -11.02 -19.31 36.42
C GLU A 425 -9.73 -18.98 35.65
N PRO A 426 -9.67 -19.19 34.32
CA PRO A 426 -8.53 -18.77 33.53
C PRO A 426 -8.39 -17.25 33.62
N SER A 427 -7.17 -16.74 33.43
CA SER A 427 -6.89 -15.30 33.32
C SER A 427 -7.96 -14.62 32.44
N PRO A 428 -8.63 -13.55 32.90
CA PRO A 428 -9.79 -13.02 32.20
C PRO A 428 -9.40 -12.63 30.77
N ALA A 429 -10.06 -13.25 29.80
CA ALA A 429 -9.73 -13.16 28.39
C ALA A 429 -9.67 -11.70 27.93
N TYR A 430 -8.61 -11.34 27.19
CA TYR A 430 -8.30 -9.95 26.89
C TYR A 430 -9.49 -9.22 26.26
N THR A 431 -9.87 -8.10 26.85
CA THR A 431 -10.94 -7.23 26.36
C THR A 431 -10.49 -5.79 26.40
N THR A 432 -10.71 -5.06 25.31
CA THR A 432 -10.33 -3.64 25.19
C THR A 432 -10.90 -2.79 26.31
N SER A 433 -10.03 -2.05 27.00
CA SER A 433 -10.43 -1.31 28.19
C SER A 433 -11.27 -0.06 27.86
N LEU A 434 -12.57 -0.14 28.11
CA LEU A 434 -13.50 0.99 28.06
C LEU A 434 -13.44 1.90 29.30
N LEU A 435 -12.48 1.73 30.22
CA LEU A 435 -12.37 2.49 31.48
C LEU A 435 -12.19 4.01 31.30
N LYS A 436 -11.82 4.47 30.10
CA LYS A 436 -11.74 5.89 29.73
C LYS A 436 -13.12 6.51 29.46
N CYS A 437 -14.14 5.69 29.28
CA CYS A 437 -15.50 6.09 28.96
C CYS A 437 -16.41 6.03 30.19
N PHE A 438 -17.27 7.03 30.34
CA PHE A 438 -18.28 7.04 31.39
C PHE A 438 -19.30 5.93 31.19
N SER A 439 -19.87 5.41 32.29
CA SER A 439 -20.75 4.24 32.35
C SER A 439 -22.15 4.48 31.78
N GLY A 440 -22.23 4.76 30.48
CA GLY A 440 -23.48 4.78 29.69
C GLY A 440 -23.64 3.50 28.87
N SER A 441 -24.86 2.99 28.75
CA SER A 441 -25.21 1.90 27.83
C SER A 441 -25.51 2.45 26.44
N CYS A 442 -25.05 1.75 25.40
CA CYS A 442 -25.47 2.05 24.03
C CYS A 442 -26.84 1.41 23.71
N PRO A 443 -27.57 1.94 22.71
CA PRO A 443 -28.75 1.28 22.16
C PRO A 443 -28.42 -0.13 21.64
N PRO A 444 -29.43 -1.01 21.48
CA PRO A 444 -29.26 -2.29 20.79
C PRO A 444 -28.56 -2.14 19.43
N GLU A 445 -27.80 -3.16 19.04
CA GLU A 445 -26.95 -3.23 17.83
C GLU A 445 -25.79 -2.21 17.75
N GLN A 446 -25.77 -1.17 18.60
CA GLN A 446 -24.64 -0.25 18.73
C GLN A 446 -23.65 -0.74 19.80
N SER A 447 -22.38 -0.38 19.63
CA SER A 447 -21.33 -0.54 20.63
C SER A 447 -20.65 0.79 20.92
N MET A 448 -20.04 0.91 22.10
CA MET A 448 -19.26 2.10 22.48
C MET A 448 -17.87 2.04 21.86
N SER A 449 -17.47 3.09 21.14
CA SER A 449 -16.11 3.23 20.60
C SER A 449 -15.10 3.49 21.72
N PRO A 450 -14.00 2.70 21.85
CA PRO A 450 -12.99 2.91 22.88
C PRO A 450 -12.24 4.24 22.76
N GLN A 451 -12.20 4.83 21.57
CA GLN A 451 -11.56 6.12 21.31
C GLN A 451 -12.45 7.30 21.69
N SER A 452 -13.71 7.32 21.21
CA SER A 452 -14.57 8.51 21.26
C SER A 452 -15.62 8.43 22.36
N CYS A 453 -15.81 7.27 22.98
CA CYS A 453 -16.86 6.97 23.96
C CYS A 453 -18.30 7.21 23.45
N GLY A 454 -18.46 7.42 22.14
CA GLY A 454 -19.76 7.50 21.47
C GLY A 454 -20.25 6.12 21.04
N CYS A 455 -21.57 5.99 20.91
CA CYS A 455 -22.22 4.80 20.37
C CYS A 455 -22.25 4.84 18.83
N ALA A 456 -21.84 3.75 18.21
CA ALA A 456 -21.85 3.56 16.76
C ALA A 456 -22.13 2.09 16.41
N TYR A 457 -22.46 1.81 15.17
CA TYR A 457 -22.56 0.45 14.63
C TYR A 457 -21.18 0.02 14.12
N PRO A 458 -20.47 -0.90 14.82
CA PRO A 458 -19.14 -1.31 14.40
C PRO A 458 -19.22 -2.23 13.17
N TYR A 459 -18.22 -2.15 12.29
CA TYR A 459 -17.97 -3.26 11.37
C TYR A 459 -17.30 -4.37 12.18
N GLN A 460 -18.00 -5.49 12.35
CA GLN A 460 -17.66 -6.50 13.34
C GLN A 460 -17.73 -7.92 12.77
N GLY A 461 -17.02 -8.83 13.40
CA GLY A 461 -16.94 -10.24 13.00
C GLY A 461 -15.89 -10.98 13.83
N VAL A 462 -15.75 -12.28 13.59
CA VAL A 462 -14.79 -13.11 14.32
C VAL A 462 -13.54 -13.31 13.46
N MET A 463 -12.37 -13.03 14.03
CA MET A 463 -11.09 -13.50 13.49
C MET A 463 -10.76 -14.86 14.06
N TYR A 464 -10.41 -15.79 13.18
CA TYR A 464 -10.01 -17.16 13.48
C TYR A 464 -8.55 -17.34 13.13
N PHE A 465 -7.68 -17.31 14.14
CA PHE A 465 -6.24 -17.53 14.02
C PHE A 465 -5.98 -19.04 14.06
N ARG A 466 -5.47 -19.58 12.93
CA ARG A 466 -5.34 -21.03 12.69
C ARG A 466 -4.05 -21.63 13.27
N ALA A 467 -3.07 -20.79 13.60
CA ALA A 467 -1.77 -21.22 14.14
C ALA A 467 -1.08 -20.11 14.97
N PRO A 468 -1.57 -19.80 16.20
CA PRO A 468 -0.97 -18.81 17.08
C PRO A 468 0.15 -19.41 17.96
N LEU A 469 1.27 -18.70 18.06
CA LEU A 469 2.51 -19.15 18.70
C LEU A 469 2.53 -18.96 20.23
N PHE A 470 1.38 -18.69 20.85
CA PHE A 470 1.20 -18.42 22.28
C PHE A 470 -0.14 -18.97 22.77
N GLY A 471 -0.19 -19.44 24.02
CA GLY A 471 -1.40 -20.03 24.61
C GLY A 471 -2.20 -19.10 25.52
N ASP A 472 -1.59 -18.02 26.01
CA ASP A 472 -2.21 -17.12 26.99
C ASP A 472 -3.11 -16.06 26.34
N VAL A 473 -4.42 -16.26 26.43
CA VAL A 473 -5.46 -15.31 25.99
C VAL A 473 -5.63 -14.10 26.93
N GLY A 474 -4.94 -14.08 28.07
CA GLY A 474 -4.82 -12.93 28.97
C GLY A 474 -3.67 -11.97 28.63
N ASN A 475 -2.76 -12.34 27.71
CA ASN A 475 -1.57 -11.56 27.39
C ASN A 475 -1.92 -10.25 26.66
N GLY A 476 -2.12 -9.19 27.45
CA GLY A 476 -2.56 -7.89 26.93
C GLY A 476 -1.60 -7.22 25.94
N THR A 477 -0.31 -7.58 25.92
CA THR A 477 0.65 -6.97 24.97
C THR A 477 0.40 -7.44 23.54
N ALA A 478 0.20 -8.75 23.32
CA ALA A 478 -0.05 -9.30 21.99
C ALA A 478 -1.35 -8.75 21.37
N PHE A 479 -2.43 -8.69 22.15
CA PHE A 479 -3.71 -8.15 21.67
C PHE A 479 -3.68 -6.62 21.47
N GLN A 480 -2.93 -5.87 22.29
CA GLN A 480 -2.70 -4.43 22.04
C GLN A 480 -1.91 -4.17 20.74
N GLU A 481 -0.95 -5.04 20.38
CA GLU A 481 -0.28 -4.93 19.08
C GLU A 481 -1.22 -5.32 17.92
N LEU A 482 -2.09 -6.31 18.10
CA LEU A 482 -3.13 -6.66 17.13
C LEU A 482 -4.12 -5.49 16.90
N GLU A 483 -4.64 -4.87 17.97
CA GLU A 483 -5.46 -3.65 17.88
C GLU A 483 -4.75 -2.54 17.09
N SER A 484 -3.48 -2.28 17.44
CA SER A 484 -2.67 -1.25 16.81
C SER A 484 -2.44 -1.49 15.32
N LYS A 485 -2.16 -2.75 14.93
CA LYS A 485 -2.06 -3.13 13.51
C LYS A 485 -3.39 -3.06 12.80
N LEU A 486 -4.51 -3.42 13.44
CA LEU A 486 -5.84 -3.31 12.84
C LEU A 486 -6.16 -1.85 12.48
N TRP A 487 -6.03 -0.88 13.39
CA TRP A 487 -6.32 0.52 13.01
C TRP A 487 -5.29 1.11 12.04
N THR A 488 -3.99 0.79 12.17
CA THR A 488 -2.95 1.35 11.29
C THR A 488 -2.89 0.72 9.89
N LYS A 489 -3.47 -0.46 9.67
CA LYS A 489 -3.46 -1.15 8.36
C LYS A 489 -4.82 -1.21 7.66
N LEU A 490 -5.91 -0.91 8.37
CA LEU A 490 -7.25 -0.74 7.81
C LEU A 490 -7.65 0.75 7.72
N ASP A 491 -6.68 1.68 7.80
CA ASP A 491 -6.85 3.14 7.78
C ASP A 491 -7.97 3.67 8.71
N LEU A 492 -8.07 3.09 9.90
CA LEU A 492 -9.02 3.51 10.93
C LEU A 492 -8.39 4.56 11.84
N THR A 493 -9.19 5.18 12.70
CA THR A 493 -8.67 6.18 13.64
C THR A 493 -7.94 5.47 14.80
N PRO A 494 -6.81 5.97 15.32
CA PRO A 494 -6.11 5.33 16.44
C PRO A 494 -7.03 5.12 17.66
N GLY A 495 -7.09 3.89 18.17
CA GLY A 495 -8.00 3.49 19.25
C GLY A 495 -9.43 3.11 18.82
N SER A 496 -9.78 3.16 17.53
CA SER A 496 -11.13 2.82 17.02
C SER A 496 -11.34 1.33 16.74
N VAL A 497 -10.65 0.46 17.48
CA VAL A 497 -10.79 -1.00 17.43
C VAL A 497 -11.08 -1.50 18.84
N ALA A 498 -11.99 -2.48 18.96
CA ALA A 498 -12.09 -3.31 20.14
C ALA A 498 -11.94 -4.80 19.78
N LEU A 499 -11.20 -5.52 20.62
CA LEU A 499 -11.11 -6.97 20.69
C LEU A 499 -11.81 -7.43 21.98
N GLN A 500 -12.58 -8.50 21.88
CA GLN A 500 -13.34 -9.07 23.00
C GLN A 500 -13.25 -10.59 22.97
N ASP A 501 -13.33 -11.20 24.16
CA ASP A 501 -13.49 -12.63 24.40
C ASP A 501 -12.58 -13.55 23.54
N PRO A 502 -11.24 -13.39 23.56
CA PRO A 502 -10.33 -14.32 22.89
C PRO A 502 -10.33 -15.69 23.56
N PHE A 503 -10.55 -16.76 22.79
CA PHE A 503 -10.52 -18.13 23.30
C PHE A 503 -10.05 -19.14 22.25
N PHE A 504 -9.45 -20.24 22.69
CA PHE A 504 -9.16 -21.39 21.84
C PHE A 504 -10.38 -22.31 21.75
N ASN A 505 -10.75 -22.69 20.53
CA ASN A 505 -11.86 -23.62 20.29
C ASN A 505 -11.38 -25.08 20.22
N SER A 506 -12.31 -26.01 19.96
CA SER A 506 -12.04 -27.45 19.81
C SER A 506 -11.10 -27.84 18.65
N ASP A 507 -10.77 -26.90 17.76
CA ASP A 507 -9.81 -27.11 16.66
C ASP A 507 -8.40 -26.61 17.01
N SER A 508 -8.19 -26.12 18.24
CA SER A 508 -7.02 -25.32 18.62
C SER A 508 -6.82 -24.12 17.68
N TYR A 509 -7.91 -23.47 17.25
CA TYR A 509 -7.86 -22.14 16.62
C TYR A 509 -8.25 -21.10 17.66
N MET A 510 -7.52 -19.99 17.74
CA MET A 510 -7.90 -18.87 18.59
C MET A 510 -8.93 -18.00 17.86
N GLN A 511 -10.12 -17.88 18.44
CA GLN A 511 -11.16 -16.96 18.00
C GLN A 511 -11.00 -15.64 18.77
N VAL A 512 -11.21 -14.51 18.09
CA VAL A 512 -11.26 -13.17 18.69
C VAL A 512 -12.43 -12.39 18.09
N GLN A 513 -13.32 -11.85 18.92
CA GLN A 513 -14.41 -11.00 18.45
C GLN A 513 -13.86 -9.60 18.16
N VAL A 514 -13.86 -9.17 16.90
CA VAL A 514 -13.35 -7.88 16.45
C VAL A 514 -14.51 -6.91 16.21
N LYS A 515 -14.34 -5.65 16.63
CA LYS A 515 -15.24 -4.52 16.37
C LYS A 515 -14.42 -3.31 15.91
N LEU A 516 -14.62 -2.88 14.68
CA LEU A 516 -13.98 -1.71 14.08
C LEU A 516 -14.98 -0.54 14.09
N PHE A 517 -14.56 0.66 14.45
CA PHE A 517 -15.46 1.80 14.66
C PHE A 517 -15.24 2.96 13.66
N PRO A 518 -16.32 3.58 13.15
CA PRO A 518 -16.24 4.71 12.23
C PRO A 518 -15.72 6.00 12.90
N SER A 519 -15.10 6.86 12.10
CA SER A 519 -14.46 8.11 12.54
C SER A 519 -15.38 9.34 12.53
N GLY A 520 -16.35 9.38 11.60
CA GLY A 520 -17.11 10.59 11.25
C GLY A 520 -18.61 10.57 11.58
N GLY A 521 -19.09 9.56 12.32
CA GLY A 521 -20.52 9.39 12.63
C GLY A 521 -20.82 8.00 13.20
N PRO A 522 -22.11 7.64 13.38
CA PRO A 522 -22.49 6.35 13.94
C PRO A 522 -22.39 5.16 12.96
N TYR A 523 -22.08 5.39 11.68
CA TYR A 523 -21.91 4.34 10.67
C TYR A 523 -20.68 4.59 9.79
N PHE A 524 -20.04 3.53 9.30
CA PHE A 524 -19.25 3.56 8.06
C PHE A 524 -20.13 3.74 6.82
N ASN A 525 -19.56 4.29 5.76
CA ASN A 525 -20.15 4.28 4.43
C ASN A 525 -19.88 2.95 3.68
N ARG A 526 -20.58 2.73 2.56
CA ARG A 526 -20.48 1.48 1.79
C ARG A 526 -19.08 1.20 1.26
N SER A 527 -18.38 2.22 0.78
CA SER A 527 -17.03 2.09 0.23
C SER A 527 -15.99 1.77 1.31
N GLU A 528 -16.17 2.30 2.53
CA GLU A 528 -15.39 1.91 3.71
C GLU A 528 -15.60 0.43 4.05
N VAL A 529 -16.86 -0.02 4.14
CA VAL A 529 -17.20 -1.42 4.44
C VAL A 529 -16.65 -2.39 3.40
N MET A 530 -16.81 -2.11 2.10
CA MET A 530 -16.26 -2.96 1.04
C MET A 530 -14.73 -3.00 1.05
N ARG A 531 -14.06 -1.87 1.32
CA ARG A 531 -12.60 -1.82 1.41
C ARG A 531 -12.10 -2.65 2.59
N ILE A 532 -12.65 -2.44 3.78
CA ILE A 532 -12.27 -3.18 5.00
C ILE A 532 -12.57 -4.68 4.83
N GLY A 533 -13.71 -5.03 4.22
CA GLY A 533 -14.04 -6.41 3.85
C GLY A 533 -13.00 -7.03 2.92
N PHE A 534 -12.66 -6.35 1.83
CA PHE A 534 -11.63 -6.78 0.88
C PHE A 534 -10.23 -6.89 1.52
N ASP A 535 -9.83 -5.94 2.37
CA ASP A 535 -8.50 -5.95 2.99
C ASP A 535 -8.31 -7.12 3.97
N LEU A 536 -9.40 -7.55 4.62
CA LEU A 536 -9.45 -8.73 5.48
C LEU A 536 -9.62 -10.05 4.69
N SER A 537 -10.41 -10.06 3.60
CA SER A 537 -10.69 -11.25 2.80
C SER A 537 -9.56 -11.59 1.81
N ASN A 538 -8.90 -10.59 1.22
CA ASN A 538 -7.72 -10.71 0.35
C ASN A 538 -6.40 -10.75 1.15
N GLN A 539 -6.48 -10.74 2.49
CA GLN A 539 -5.33 -10.85 3.39
C GLN A 539 -4.24 -9.78 3.14
N THR A 540 -4.63 -8.55 2.78
CA THR A 540 -3.70 -7.41 2.69
C THR A 540 -3.30 -6.97 4.09
N PHE A 541 -4.23 -7.02 5.04
CA PHE A 541 -3.94 -7.02 6.46
C PHE A 541 -3.10 -8.24 6.83
N LYS A 542 -2.01 -8.01 7.58
CA LYS A 542 -1.20 -9.03 8.25
C LYS A 542 -1.17 -8.74 9.75
N PRO A 543 -1.55 -9.70 10.62
CA PRO A 543 -1.49 -9.54 12.07
C PRO A 543 -0.03 -9.53 12.58
N PRO A 544 0.21 -9.36 13.88
CA PRO A 544 1.49 -9.77 14.48
C PRO A 544 1.81 -11.24 14.18
N LYS A 545 3.09 -11.60 14.09
CA LYS A 545 3.54 -12.90 13.56
C LYS A 545 3.05 -14.06 14.43
N GLU A 546 3.06 -13.83 15.73
CA GLU A 546 2.64 -14.72 16.80
C GLU A 546 1.15 -15.10 16.75
N PHE A 547 0.34 -14.46 15.90
CA PHE A 547 -1.04 -14.87 15.61
C PHE A 547 -1.17 -15.80 14.38
N GLY A 548 -0.13 -15.91 13.55
CA GLY A 548 -0.10 -16.78 12.38
C GLY A 548 -1.14 -16.45 11.28
N PRO A 549 -1.44 -17.42 10.37
CA PRO A 549 -2.55 -17.31 9.43
C PRO A 549 -3.90 -17.13 10.12
N TYR A 550 -4.71 -16.19 9.61
CA TYR A 550 -6.07 -15.97 10.07
C TYR A 550 -7.07 -16.08 8.91
N TYR A 551 -8.34 -16.29 9.23
CA TYR A 551 -9.45 -15.89 8.39
C TYR A 551 -10.46 -15.06 9.20
N PHE A 552 -11.24 -14.24 8.52
CA PHE A 552 -12.28 -13.41 9.13
C PHE A 552 -13.65 -13.88 8.65
N ILE A 553 -14.65 -13.83 9.52
CA ILE A 553 -16.07 -13.99 9.16
C ILE A 553 -16.79 -12.73 9.62
N ALA A 554 -17.18 -11.89 8.66
CA ALA A 554 -17.89 -10.65 8.94
C ALA A 554 -19.35 -10.91 9.34
N SER A 555 -19.83 -10.18 10.35
CA SER A 555 -21.27 -10.05 10.59
C SER A 555 -21.90 -9.13 9.54
N PRO A 556 -23.18 -9.31 9.18
CA PRO A 556 -23.88 -8.39 8.29
C PRO A 556 -23.85 -6.95 8.84
N TYR A 557 -23.53 -5.97 7.98
CA TYR A 557 -23.40 -4.58 8.40
C TYR A 557 -24.70 -3.79 8.20
N PRO A 558 -25.26 -3.13 9.24
CA PRO A 558 -26.47 -2.34 9.10
C PRO A 558 -26.17 -0.99 8.43
N PHE A 559 -26.70 -0.79 7.23
CA PHE A 559 -26.72 0.51 6.57
C PHE A 559 -27.99 1.28 6.93
N PRO A 560 -27.92 2.61 7.16
CA PRO A 560 -29.09 3.40 7.56
C PRO A 560 -30.15 3.46 6.45
N ASP A 561 -31.38 3.07 6.79
CA ASP A 561 -32.54 3.12 5.90
C ASP A 561 -32.90 4.54 5.49
N ARG A 562 -33.14 4.75 4.19
CA ARG A 562 -33.61 6.04 3.64
C ARG A 562 -35.10 6.31 3.89
N ASN A 563 -35.86 5.34 4.43
CA ASN A 563 -37.33 5.30 4.40
C ASN A 563 -38.03 5.45 5.77
N GLY A 564 -37.39 6.11 6.75
CA GLY A 564 -38.02 6.43 8.04
C GLY A 564 -39.08 7.55 7.95
N PRO A 565 -40.28 7.43 8.55
CA PRO A 565 -41.36 8.41 8.41
C PRO A 565 -41.13 9.68 9.26
N VAL A 566 -40.78 10.79 8.60
CA VAL A 566 -40.51 12.08 9.26
C VAL A 566 -41.80 12.78 9.70
N SER A 567 -42.24 12.49 10.92
CA SER A 567 -43.34 13.21 11.58
C SER A 567 -42.99 14.70 11.78
N ARG A 568 -43.66 15.59 11.03
CA ARG A 568 -43.51 17.05 11.17
C ARG A 568 -44.67 17.62 12.00
N SER A 569 -44.36 18.32 13.09
CA SER A 569 -45.39 18.85 14.00
C SER A 569 -46.17 20.02 13.37
N LYS A 570 -47.44 20.18 13.77
CA LYS A 570 -48.37 21.17 13.19
C LYS A 570 -47.91 22.62 13.31
N GLY A 571 -47.03 22.94 14.27
CA GLY A 571 -46.44 24.27 14.43
C GLY A 571 -45.59 24.73 13.25
N ALA A 572 -44.92 23.79 12.55
CA ALA A 572 -44.10 24.12 11.39
C ALA A 572 -44.92 24.70 10.23
N ILE A 573 -46.14 24.20 10.01
CA ILE A 573 -47.01 24.62 8.90
C ILE A 573 -47.46 26.08 9.09
N ILE A 574 -47.81 26.46 10.32
CA ILE A 574 -48.21 27.83 10.66
C ILE A 574 -47.03 28.80 10.51
N GLY A 575 -45.83 28.40 10.95
CA GLY A 575 -44.60 29.18 10.77
C GLY A 575 -44.24 29.40 9.29
N ILE A 576 -44.39 28.37 8.45
CA ILE A 576 -44.15 28.47 7.00
C ILE A 576 -45.12 29.46 6.34
N ALA A 577 -46.42 29.40 6.65
CA ALA A 577 -47.42 30.30 6.06
C ALA A 577 -47.13 31.79 6.35
N VAL A 578 -46.82 32.13 7.60
CA VAL A 578 -46.46 33.50 8.00
C VAL A 578 -45.12 33.92 7.37
N GLY A 579 -44.13 33.02 7.36
CA GLY A 579 -42.83 33.25 6.73
C GLY A 579 -42.94 33.58 5.24
N CYS A 580 -43.72 32.80 4.48
CA CYS A 580 -43.96 33.03 3.06
C CYS A 580 -44.61 34.39 2.78
N GLY A 581 -45.59 34.84 3.58
CA GLY A 581 -46.23 36.14 3.42
C GLY A 581 -45.24 37.31 3.53
N VAL A 582 -44.37 37.28 4.54
CA VAL A 582 -43.30 38.29 4.72
C VAL A 582 -42.27 38.23 3.58
N LEU A 583 -41.93 37.02 3.11
CA LEU A 583 -40.97 36.81 2.02
C LEU A 583 -41.50 37.35 0.68
N VAL A 584 -42.79 37.18 0.38
CA VAL A 584 -43.42 37.75 -0.83
C VAL A 584 -43.41 39.28 -0.80
N ILE A 585 -43.75 39.91 0.34
CA ILE A 585 -43.70 41.37 0.47
C ILE A 585 -42.27 41.89 0.29
N ALA A 586 -41.28 41.22 0.89
CA ALA A 586 -39.87 41.56 0.70
C ALA A 586 -39.41 41.40 -0.75
N LEU A 587 -39.84 40.35 -1.45
CA LEU A 587 -39.53 40.11 -2.86
C LEU A 587 -40.18 41.14 -3.79
N VAL A 588 -41.40 41.60 -3.51
CA VAL A 588 -42.04 42.69 -4.27
C VAL A 588 -41.29 44.01 -4.06
N GLY A 589 -40.90 44.33 -2.82
CA GLY A 589 -40.05 45.49 -2.54
C GLY A 589 -38.69 45.42 -3.26
N ALA A 590 -38.04 44.25 -3.24
CA ALA A 590 -36.79 44.00 -3.96
C ALA A 590 -36.97 44.09 -5.48
N ALA A 591 -38.09 43.63 -6.05
CA ALA A 591 -38.38 43.73 -7.47
C ALA A 591 -38.58 45.18 -7.93
N VAL A 592 -39.30 46.00 -7.15
CA VAL A 592 -39.45 47.45 -7.43
C VAL A 592 -38.10 48.16 -7.34
N TYR A 593 -37.30 47.87 -6.31
CA TYR A 593 -35.93 48.40 -6.18
C TYR A 593 -35.04 47.97 -7.36
N ALA A 594 -35.11 46.70 -7.76
CA ALA A 594 -34.37 46.16 -8.90
C ALA A 594 -34.79 46.81 -10.23
N LEU A 595 -36.06 47.13 -10.44
CA LEU A 595 -36.53 47.82 -11.65
C LEU A 595 -36.03 49.28 -11.73
N VAL A 596 -35.96 49.98 -10.59
CA VAL A 596 -35.36 51.32 -10.49
C VAL A 596 -33.84 51.26 -10.72
N GLN A 597 -33.15 50.27 -10.15
CA GLN A 597 -31.73 50.00 -10.44
C GLN A 597 -31.50 49.67 -11.91
N ARG A 598 -32.32 48.80 -12.53
CA ARG A 598 -32.17 48.36 -13.93
C ARG A 598 -32.26 49.51 -14.93
N ARG A 599 -33.14 50.50 -14.66
CA ARG A 599 -33.24 51.75 -15.46
C ARG A 599 -32.04 52.71 -15.27
N ARG A 600 -31.24 52.58 -14.22
CA ARG A 600 -29.94 53.28 -14.08
C ARG A 600 -28.78 52.46 -14.66
N ALA A 601 -28.80 51.14 -14.46
CA ALA A 601 -27.78 50.22 -14.98
C ALA A 601 -27.71 50.18 -16.52
N GLN A 602 -28.83 50.39 -17.23
CA GLN A 602 -28.85 50.53 -18.70
C GLN A 602 -28.14 51.79 -19.26
N LYS A 603 -27.45 52.58 -18.41
CA LYS A 603 -26.46 53.59 -18.81
C LYS A 603 -25.05 53.33 -18.24
N ALA A 604 -24.78 52.13 -17.73
CA ALA A 604 -23.50 51.72 -17.14
C ALA A 604 -23.05 50.30 -17.58
N THR A 605 -23.78 49.66 -18.50
CA THR A 605 -23.42 48.33 -19.04
C THR A 605 -22.46 48.42 -20.23
N GLU A 606 -21.22 48.85 -19.95
CA GLU A 606 -20.08 48.71 -20.88
C GLU A 606 -18.75 48.41 -20.15
N GLU A 607 -18.74 48.40 -18.81
CA GLU A 607 -17.54 48.16 -18.01
C GLU A 607 -17.77 47.18 -16.84
N LEU A 608 -16.73 46.36 -16.58
CA LEU A 608 -16.66 45.23 -15.64
C LEU A 608 -17.68 44.09 -15.90
N GLY A 609 -17.28 42.82 -15.99
CA GLY A 609 -15.94 42.22 -15.85
C GLY A 609 -16.03 40.90 -15.09
N GLY A 610 -15.93 39.76 -15.80
CA GLY A 610 -16.01 38.43 -15.19
C GLY A 610 -14.76 38.02 -14.37
N PRO A 611 -14.72 36.80 -13.79
CA PRO A 611 -13.69 36.40 -12.81
C PRO A 611 -12.22 36.44 -13.26
N PHE A 612 -11.94 36.60 -14.56
CA PHE A 612 -10.59 36.75 -15.14
C PHE A 612 -10.24 38.21 -15.53
N ALA A 613 -11.09 39.19 -15.22
CA ALA A 613 -10.94 40.57 -15.67
C ALA A 613 -9.62 41.26 -15.25
N SER A 614 -8.98 40.80 -14.18
CA SER A 614 -7.68 41.30 -13.70
C SER A 614 -6.50 40.99 -14.63
N TRP A 615 -6.66 40.09 -15.61
CA TRP A 615 -5.65 39.80 -16.65
C TRP A 615 -6.03 40.34 -18.03
N ALA A 616 -7.23 40.92 -18.19
CA ALA A 616 -7.86 41.14 -19.49
C ALA A 616 -8.02 42.62 -19.92
N ARG A 617 -7.48 43.59 -19.16
CA ARG A 617 -7.49 45.02 -19.55
C ARG A 617 -6.16 45.71 -19.33
N SER A 618 -5.40 45.82 -20.41
CA SER A 618 -4.48 46.94 -20.67
C SER A 618 -4.57 47.32 -22.15
N GLU A 619 -5.45 48.25 -22.49
CA GLU A 619 -5.57 48.74 -23.87
C GLU A 619 -4.44 49.72 -24.21
N GLU A 620 -3.27 49.18 -24.56
CA GLU A 620 -2.36 49.85 -25.49
C GLU A 620 -2.03 48.94 -26.68
N LYS A 621 -1.78 49.56 -27.83
CA LYS A 621 -1.87 48.92 -29.15
C LYS A 621 -0.79 47.86 -29.36
N GLY A 622 -1.21 46.59 -29.46
CA GLY A 622 -0.43 45.53 -30.11
C GLY A 622 0.51 44.69 -29.22
N GLY A 623 0.37 44.76 -27.89
CA GLY A 623 1.13 43.91 -26.96
C GLY A 623 0.27 42.84 -26.28
N ALA A 624 0.59 41.56 -26.48
CA ALA A 624 -0.01 40.47 -25.70
C ALA A 624 0.44 40.51 -24.23
N PRO A 625 -0.40 40.09 -23.26
CA PRO A 625 -0.11 40.23 -21.84
C PRO A 625 1.13 39.43 -21.43
N ARG A 626 2.19 40.14 -21.02
CA ARG A 626 3.40 39.54 -20.45
C ARG A 626 3.24 39.41 -18.93
N LEU A 627 2.90 38.21 -18.47
CA LEU A 627 3.37 37.77 -17.15
C LEU A 627 4.91 37.86 -17.17
N LYS A 628 5.55 38.28 -16.07
CA LYS A 628 7.02 38.43 -16.03
C LYS A 628 7.68 37.09 -16.42
N GLY A 629 8.40 37.07 -17.54
CA GLY A 629 9.01 35.87 -18.13
C GLY A 629 8.24 35.24 -19.30
N ALA A 630 6.93 34.97 -19.14
CA ALA A 630 6.17 34.11 -20.04
C ALA A 630 5.37 34.86 -21.14
N ARG A 631 5.45 34.36 -22.39
CA ARG A 631 4.68 34.87 -23.54
C ARG A 631 3.28 34.21 -23.63
N TRP A 632 2.24 35.00 -23.93
CA TRP A 632 0.98 34.45 -24.42
C TRP A 632 1.07 34.10 -25.92
N PHE A 633 0.60 32.91 -26.28
CA PHE A 633 0.49 32.40 -27.64
C PHE A 633 -0.98 32.14 -28.00
N SER A 634 -1.36 32.38 -29.26
CA SER A 634 -2.67 31.99 -29.77
C SER A 634 -2.70 30.52 -30.19
N HIS A 635 -3.89 29.93 -30.21
CA HIS A 635 -4.09 28.53 -30.61
C HIS A 635 -3.56 28.27 -32.02
N GLU A 636 -3.87 29.14 -32.97
CA GLU A 636 -3.42 29.02 -34.37
C GLU A 636 -1.90 29.17 -34.55
N GLU A 637 -1.20 29.89 -33.67
CA GLU A 637 0.27 29.96 -33.71
C GLU A 637 0.89 28.63 -33.28
N LEU A 638 0.43 28.02 -32.18
CA LEU A 638 0.95 26.72 -31.72
C LEU A 638 0.53 25.56 -32.63
N LYS A 639 -0.70 25.59 -33.14
CA LYS A 639 -1.22 24.64 -34.14
C LYS A 639 -0.40 24.68 -35.44
N ARG A 640 -0.05 25.87 -35.93
CA ARG A 640 0.85 26.00 -37.09
C ARG A 640 2.27 25.52 -36.77
N SER A 641 2.79 25.87 -35.60
CA SER A 641 4.14 25.50 -35.14
C SER A 641 4.34 23.98 -34.98
N THR A 642 3.26 23.21 -34.83
CA THR A 642 3.25 21.74 -34.63
C THR A 642 2.72 20.95 -35.85
N ASN A 643 2.47 21.61 -36.98
CA ASN A 643 1.78 21.04 -38.14
C ASN A 643 0.43 20.37 -37.76
N ASN A 644 -0.48 21.16 -37.19
CA ASN A 644 -1.79 20.74 -36.68
C ASN A 644 -1.74 19.67 -35.58
N PHE A 645 -0.73 19.71 -34.70
CA PHE A 645 -0.49 18.69 -33.66
C PHE A 645 -0.35 17.26 -34.24
N ALA A 646 0.30 17.12 -35.39
CA ALA A 646 0.52 15.82 -36.04
C ALA A 646 1.30 14.86 -35.13
N GLU A 647 0.93 13.58 -35.18
CA GLU A 647 1.53 12.49 -34.40
C GLU A 647 3.06 12.35 -34.63
N ALA A 648 3.54 12.67 -35.83
CA ALA A 648 4.97 12.73 -36.14
C ALA A 648 5.77 13.81 -35.37
N ASN A 649 5.09 14.74 -34.70
CA ASN A 649 5.68 15.73 -33.79
C ASN A 649 5.45 15.38 -32.31
N GLU A 650 4.84 14.25 -31.97
CA GLU A 650 4.62 13.85 -30.59
C GLU A 650 5.92 13.40 -29.91
N LEU A 651 6.26 14.04 -28.79
CA LEU A 651 7.43 13.73 -27.97
C LEU A 651 7.10 12.74 -26.84
N GLY A 652 5.82 12.62 -26.49
CA GLY A 652 5.33 11.68 -25.48
C GLY A 652 4.00 12.08 -24.88
N TYR A 653 3.50 11.22 -24.00
CA TYR A 653 2.23 11.36 -23.30
C TYR A 653 2.42 11.19 -21.79
N GLY A 654 1.72 11.99 -21.00
CA GLY A 654 1.76 11.97 -19.53
C GLY A 654 0.42 12.39 -18.91
N GLY A 655 0.33 12.41 -17.58
CA GLY A 655 -0.94 12.60 -16.85
C GLY A 655 -1.71 13.89 -17.16
N TYR A 656 -1.01 14.94 -17.61
CA TYR A 656 -1.61 16.20 -18.04
C TYR A 656 -2.11 16.18 -19.50
N GLY A 657 -1.53 15.34 -20.36
CA GLY A 657 -1.84 15.29 -21.80
C GLY A 657 -0.65 14.93 -22.70
N LYS A 658 -0.73 15.30 -23.97
CA LYS A 658 0.32 15.05 -25.00
C LYS A 658 1.32 16.20 -25.07
N VAL A 659 2.59 15.88 -25.29
CA VAL A 659 3.67 16.85 -25.50
C VAL A 659 4.11 16.80 -26.96
N TYR A 660 4.12 17.95 -27.63
CA TYR A 660 4.48 18.07 -29.05
C TYR A 660 5.74 18.91 -29.24
N ARG A 661 6.54 18.55 -30.25
CA ARG A 661 7.63 19.37 -30.79
C ARG A 661 7.04 20.45 -31.69
N GLY A 662 7.32 21.71 -31.37
CA GLY A 662 6.97 22.85 -32.20
C GLY A 662 8.20 23.58 -32.72
N MET A 663 8.06 24.28 -33.84
CA MET A 663 9.05 25.26 -34.33
C MET A 663 8.37 26.62 -34.51
N LEU A 664 8.85 27.63 -33.79
CA LEU A 664 8.35 28.99 -33.88
C LEU A 664 8.84 29.70 -35.15
N PRO A 665 8.16 30.79 -35.60
CA PRO A 665 8.55 31.52 -36.82
C PRO A 665 9.95 32.14 -36.81
N ASN A 666 10.61 32.24 -35.65
CA ASN A 666 12.01 32.66 -35.49
C ASN A 666 13.02 31.50 -35.60
N GLY A 667 12.57 30.27 -35.91
CA GLY A 667 13.41 29.06 -35.97
C GLY A 667 13.64 28.38 -34.61
N GLN A 668 13.10 28.91 -33.51
CA GLN A 668 13.28 28.32 -32.18
C GLN A 668 12.40 27.06 -32.02
N PHE A 669 13.02 25.95 -31.63
CA PHE A 669 12.29 24.74 -31.23
C PHE A 669 11.74 24.88 -29.80
N ILE A 670 10.51 24.41 -29.61
CA ILE A 670 9.76 24.45 -28.35
C ILE A 670 9.09 23.10 -28.07
N ALA A 671 8.83 22.82 -26.80
CA ALA A 671 7.97 21.71 -26.37
C ALA A 671 6.61 22.26 -25.92
N ILE A 672 5.51 21.72 -26.45
CA ILE A 672 4.13 22.17 -26.18
C ILE A 672 3.37 21.05 -25.48
N LYS A 673 3.16 21.20 -24.17
CA LYS A 673 2.36 20.31 -23.32
C LYS A 673 0.90 20.75 -23.42
N ARG A 674 0.10 20.02 -24.20
CA ARG A 674 -1.31 20.32 -24.49
C ARG A 674 -2.22 19.44 -23.65
N ALA A 675 -3.12 20.05 -22.88
CA ALA A 675 -4.14 19.34 -22.12
C ALA A 675 -5.08 18.54 -23.03
N GLN A 676 -5.69 17.48 -22.51
CA GLN A 676 -6.67 16.69 -23.28
C GLN A 676 -7.86 17.58 -23.69
N GLN A 677 -8.16 17.62 -24.99
CA GLN A 677 -9.13 18.56 -25.56
C GLN A 677 -10.52 18.39 -24.93
N GLY A 678 -11.05 19.47 -24.35
CA GLY A 678 -12.31 19.49 -23.60
C GLY A 678 -12.21 19.15 -22.10
N SER A 679 -11.05 18.73 -21.60
CA SER A 679 -10.86 18.38 -20.19
C SER A 679 -10.42 19.59 -19.34
N MET A 680 -11.16 19.84 -18.25
CA MET A 680 -10.78 20.79 -17.20
C MET A 680 -9.85 20.17 -16.15
N GLN A 681 -9.54 18.87 -16.24
CA GLN A 681 -8.89 18.08 -15.17
C GLN A 681 -7.45 18.52 -14.88
N GLY A 682 -6.75 19.10 -15.85
CA GLY A 682 -5.42 19.70 -15.68
C GLY A 682 -5.42 21.16 -15.19
N GLY A 683 -6.59 21.80 -15.01
CA GLY A 683 -6.69 23.26 -14.82
C GLY A 683 -6.01 23.81 -13.56
N GLN A 684 -5.91 23.01 -12.50
CA GLN A 684 -5.15 23.41 -11.30
C GLN A 684 -3.64 23.26 -11.52
N GLU A 685 -3.19 22.21 -12.19
CA GLU A 685 -1.77 21.98 -12.51
C GLU A 685 -1.26 23.03 -13.50
N PHE A 686 -2.07 23.37 -14.51
CA PHE A 686 -1.85 24.49 -15.44
C PHE A 686 -1.64 25.81 -14.70
N LYS A 687 -2.50 26.12 -13.73
CA LYS A 687 -2.37 27.34 -12.92
C LYS A 687 -1.12 27.30 -12.05
N THR A 688 -0.87 26.20 -11.33
CA THR A 688 0.32 26.03 -10.48
C THR A 688 1.60 26.21 -11.30
N GLU A 689 1.70 25.56 -12.46
CA GLU A 689 2.91 25.57 -13.28
C GLU A 689 3.19 26.95 -13.88
N ILE A 690 2.17 27.70 -14.31
CA ILE A 690 2.31 29.13 -14.68
C ILE A 690 2.68 29.99 -13.47
N GLU A 691 2.02 29.77 -12.32
CA GLU A 691 2.21 30.58 -11.11
C GLU A 691 3.61 30.40 -10.48
N LEU A 692 4.22 29.23 -10.66
CA LEU A 692 5.57 28.90 -10.18
C LEU A 692 6.66 29.24 -11.21
N LEU A 693 6.56 28.76 -12.45
CA LEU A 693 7.60 28.97 -13.47
C LEU A 693 7.73 30.43 -13.95
N SER A 694 6.72 31.28 -13.70
CA SER A 694 6.87 32.74 -13.88
C SER A 694 7.69 33.42 -12.76
N ARG A 695 7.97 32.72 -11.65
CA ARG A 695 8.81 33.20 -10.54
C ARG A 695 10.23 32.66 -10.62
N VAL A 696 10.39 31.37 -10.91
CA VAL A 696 11.71 30.69 -10.90
C VAL A 696 12.41 30.70 -12.25
N HIS A 697 13.67 31.14 -12.26
CA HIS A 697 14.53 31.14 -13.44
C HIS A 697 15.94 30.68 -13.03
N HIS A 698 16.33 29.46 -13.40
CA HIS A 698 17.62 28.89 -13.07
C HIS A 698 18.09 27.89 -14.14
N LYS A 699 19.39 27.84 -14.42
CA LYS A 699 20.01 27.02 -15.48
C LYS A 699 19.68 25.52 -15.44
N ASN A 700 19.29 25.00 -14.26
CA ASN A 700 18.93 23.60 -14.03
C ASN A 700 17.44 23.38 -13.78
N LEU A 701 16.58 24.33 -14.14
CA LEU A 701 15.12 24.18 -14.21
C LEU A 701 14.66 24.44 -15.65
N VAL A 702 13.62 23.75 -16.12
CA VAL A 702 13.11 23.95 -17.49
C VAL A 702 12.33 25.27 -17.58
N GLY A 703 12.76 26.15 -18.49
CA GLY A 703 12.16 27.46 -18.69
C GLY A 703 10.80 27.41 -19.40
N LEU A 704 9.80 28.09 -18.81
CA LEU A 704 8.50 28.33 -19.44
C LEU A 704 8.61 29.50 -20.44
N VAL A 705 8.63 29.18 -21.73
CA VAL A 705 8.63 30.17 -22.83
C VAL A 705 7.27 30.87 -22.93
N GLY A 706 6.18 30.17 -22.59
CA GLY A 706 4.85 30.77 -22.61
C GLY A 706 3.68 29.80 -22.38
N PHE A 707 2.48 30.28 -22.67
CA PHE A 707 1.24 29.52 -22.51
C PHE A 707 0.19 29.94 -23.55
N CYS A 708 -0.77 29.06 -23.81
CA CYS A 708 -2.01 29.35 -24.53
C CYS A 708 -3.20 29.03 -23.63
N PHE A 709 -4.16 29.96 -23.58
CA PHE A 709 -5.45 29.80 -22.93
C PHE A 709 -6.51 30.49 -23.79
N GLU A 710 -7.04 29.77 -24.76
CA GLU A 710 -7.91 30.30 -25.83
C GLU A 710 -8.85 29.19 -26.32
N GLN A 711 -10.11 29.52 -26.64
CA GLN A 711 -11.11 28.57 -27.20
C GLN A 711 -11.33 27.27 -26.38
N GLY A 712 -10.99 27.26 -25.07
CA GLY A 712 -11.08 26.09 -24.20
C GLY A 712 -9.83 25.21 -24.18
N GLU A 713 -8.80 25.55 -24.95
CA GLU A 713 -7.52 24.86 -25.00
C GLU A 713 -6.57 25.40 -23.91
N GLN A 714 -5.86 24.50 -23.24
CA GLN A 714 -4.84 24.81 -22.24
C GLN A 714 -3.51 24.21 -22.70
N MET A 715 -2.49 25.05 -22.93
CA MET A 715 -1.17 24.59 -23.37
C MET A 715 -0.05 25.34 -22.67
N LEU A 716 0.98 24.61 -22.26
CA LEU A 716 2.22 25.16 -21.71
C LEU A 716 3.35 24.98 -22.73
N VAL A 717 4.16 26.02 -22.91
CA VAL A 717 5.20 26.10 -23.93
C VAL A 717 6.55 26.28 -23.24
N TYR A 718 7.44 25.32 -23.42
CA TYR A 718 8.77 25.27 -22.81
C TYR A 718 9.86 25.32 -23.87
N GLU A 719 11.11 25.54 -23.42
CA GLU A 719 12.29 25.22 -24.22
C GLU A 719 12.32 23.74 -24.65
N TYR A 720 12.85 23.46 -25.85
CA TYR A 720 12.95 22.10 -26.37
C TYR A 720 14.21 21.40 -25.85
N MET A 721 14.02 20.41 -24.98
CA MET A 721 15.10 19.61 -24.38
C MET A 721 15.52 18.47 -25.33
N SER A 722 16.53 18.73 -26.17
CA SER A 722 16.89 17.89 -27.32
C SER A 722 17.43 16.50 -26.99
N ALA A 723 17.96 16.27 -25.78
CA ALA A 723 18.40 14.95 -25.31
C ALA A 723 17.29 14.14 -24.60
N GLY A 724 16.07 14.70 -24.47
CA GLY A 724 14.91 14.02 -23.89
C GLY A 724 15.02 13.82 -22.38
N THR A 725 14.43 12.72 -21.88
CA THR A 725 14.43 12.40 -20.44
C THR A 725 15.69 11.64 -20.02
N LEU A 726 16.06 11.78 -18.74
CA LEU A 726 17.09 10.93 -18.12
C LEU A 726 16.68 9.46 -18.12
N ARG A 727 15.40 9.14 -17.85
CA ARG A 727 14.87 7.77 -17.87
C ARG A 727 15.09 7.07 -19.21
N ASP A 728 14.79 7.74 -20.32
CA ASP A 728 14.95 7.18 -21.67
C ASP A 728 16.43 7.06 -22.06
N SER A 729 17.29 7.91 -21.52
CA SER A 729 18.75 7.82 -21.69
C SER A 729 19.38 6.68 -20.89
N LEU A 730 18.95 6.45 -19.64
CA LEU A 730 19.34 5.26 -18.87
C LEU A 730 18.83 3.97 -19.54
N ALA A 731 17.59 3.97 -20.04
CA ALA A 731 17.05 2.87 -20.85
C ALA A 731 17.77 2.68 -22.21
N GLY A 732 18.62 3.61 -22.63
CA GLY A 732 19.35 3.57 -23.90
C GLY A 732 18.54 3.92 -25.15
N LYS A 733 17.30 4.41 -25.00
CA LYS A 733 16.42 4.77 -26.12
C LYS A 733 16.85 6.05 -26.86
N SER A 734 17.47 7.00 -26.15
CA SER A 734 17.93 8.27 -26.75
C SER A 734 19.23 8.13 -27.55
N GLY A 735 19.84 6.94 -27.58
CA GLY A 735 21.17 6.71 -28.17
C GLY A 735 22.34 7.32 -27.39
N LEU A 736 22.08 8.15 -26.36
CA LEU A 736 23.11 8.85 -25.58
C LEU A 736 23.80 7.91 -24.59
N HIS A 737 25.09 7.67 -24.80
CA HIS A 737 25.90 6.89 -23.86
C HIS A 737 26.36 7.75 -22.66
N LEU A 738 25.66 7.61 -21.54
CA LEU A 738 26.01 8.21 -20.25
C LEU A 738 27.06 7.36 -19.52
N ASP A 739 28.33 7.73 -19.64
CA ASP A 739 29.42 7.25 -18.77
C ASP A 739 29.32 7.82 -17.34
N TRP A 740 30.17 7.33 -16.44
CA TRP A 740 30.23 7.75 -15.03
C TRP A 740 30.30 9.27 -14.84
N LYS A 741 31.18 9.95 -15.60
CA LYS A 741 31.43 11.38 -15.44
C LYS A 741 30.27 12.23 -15.97
N LYS A 742 29.58 11.76 -17.02
CA LYS A 742 28.29 12.35 -17.45
C LYS A 742 27.20 12.17 -16.39
N ARG A 743 27.08 10.99 -15.76
CA ARG A 743 26.06 10.75 -14.71
C ARG A 743 26.28 11.61 -13.47
N LEU A 744 27.52 11.82 -13.04
CA LEU A 744 27.86 12.78 -11.97
C LEU A 744 27.46 14.22 -12.32
N ARG A 745 27.69 14.67 -13.55
CA ARG A 745 27.24 16.02 -14.01
C ARG A 745 25.73 16.15 -14.05
N VAL A 746 25.02 15.11 -14.48
CA VAL A 746 23.54 15.07 -14.47
C VAL A 746 23.00 15.13 -13.04
N ALA A 747 23.58 14.35 -12.12
CA ALA A 747 23.24 14.41 -10.70
C ALA A 747 23.47 15.82 -10.13
N LEU A 748 24.63 16.43 -10.40
CA LEU A 748 24.93 17.79 -9.95
C LEU A 748 23.94 18.82 -10.50
N GLY A 749 23.59 18.73 -11.79
CA GLY A 749 22.63 19.63 -12.41
C GLY A 749 21.26 19.56 -11.74
N ALA A 750 20.68 18.36 -11.65
CA ALA A 750 19.40 18.15 -10.97
C ALA A 750 19.44 18.56 -9.48
N ALA A 751 20.52 18.25 -8.76
CA ALA A 751 20.71 18.66 -7.36
C ALA A 751 20.74 20.19 -7.19
N ARG A 752 21.48 20.91 -8.06
CA ARG A 752 21.49 22.38 -8.11
C ARG A 752 20.13 22.97 -8.46
N GLY A 753 19.32 22.27 -9.27
CA GLY A 753 17.93 22.63 -9.55
C GLY A 753 17.06 22.59 -8.29
N LEU A 754 17.10 21.49 -7.54
CA LEU A 754 16.31 21.33 -6.31
C LEU A 754 16.79 22.24 -5.18
N ALA A 755 18.11 22.37 -4.97
CA ALA A 755 18.67 23.29 -3.97
C ALA A 755 18.20 24.74 -4.18
N TYR A 756 18.13 25.20 -5.44
CA TYR A 756 17.57 26.51 -5.75
C TYR A 756 16.08 26.63 -5.37
N LEU A 757 15.27 25.58 -5.57
CA LEU A 757 13.84 25.59 -5.20
C LEU A 757 13.62 25.57 -3.68
N HIS A 758 14.49 24.87 -2.93
CA HIS A 758 14.37 24.74 -1.47
C HIS A 758 14.95 25.92 -0.70
N GLU A 759 16.05 26.50 -1.18
CA GLU A 759 16.90 27.40 -0.38
C GLU A 759 17.08 28.80 -0.99
N LEU A 760 16.74 29.02 -2.28
CA LEU A 760 16.93 30.29 -2.99
C LEU A 760 15.64 30.89 -3.60
N ALA A 761 14.54 30.13 -3.62
CA ALA A 761 13.22 30.62 -4.02
C ALA A 761 12.47 31.18 -2.81
N ASP A 762 11.80 32.32 -2.98
CA ASP A 762 11.00 32.98 -1.94
C ASP A 762 9.52 33.11 -2.36
N PRO A 763 8.56 32.49 -1.65
CA PRO A 763 8.77 31.48 -0.61
C PRO A 763 9.31 30.15 -1.18
N PRO A 764 9.93 29.29 -0.37
CA PRO A 764 10.46 27.99 -0.80
C PRO A 764 9.44 27.10 -1.51
N ILE A 765 9.92 26.27 -2.44
CA ILE A 765 9.10 25.46 -3.35
C ILE A 765 9.49 24.00 -3.21
N ILE A 766 8.55 23.15 -2.78
CA ILE A 766 8.74 21.69 -2.74
C ILE A 766 8.19 21.11 -4.06
N HIS A 767 9.00 20.34 -4.78
CA HIS A 767 8.69 19.81 -6.11
C HIS A 767 7.78 18.59 -6.07
N ARG A 768 7.93 17.73 -5.05
CA ARG A 768 7.01 16.64 -4.66
C ARG A 768 6.86 15.48 -5.65
N ASP A 769 7.40 15.60 -6.86
CA ASP A 769 7.40 14.59 -7.91
C ASP A 769 8.73 14.54 -8.68
N VAL A 770 9.83 14.51 -7.93
CA VAL A 770 11.20 14.36 -8.46
C VAL A 770 11.41 12.91 -8.92
N LYS A 771 11.70 12.70 -10.20
CA LYS A 771 11.87 11.37 -10.81
C LYS A 771 12.67 11.43 -12.11
N SER A 772 13.21 10.30 -12.60
CA SER A 772 14.06 10.26 -13.80
C SER A 772 13.35 10.65 -15.11
N SER A 773 12.02 10.65 -15.18
CA SER A 773 11.29 11.22 -16.34
C SER A 773 11.17 12.75 -16.28
N ASN A 774 11.26 13.33 -15.08
CA ASN A 774 11.08 14.77 -14.82
C ASN A 774 12.42 15.52 -14.74
N ILE A 775 13.51 14.83 -15.10
CA ILE A 775 14.84 15.41 -15.32
C ILE A 775 15.12 15.28 -16.81
N LEU A 776 15.14 16.41 -17.51
CA LEU A 776 15.38 16.51 -18.94
C LEU A 776 16.82 16.97 -19.22
N MET A 777 17.32 16.72 -20.42
CA MET A 777 18.66 17.14 -20.85
C MET A 777 18.66 17.88 -22.19
N ASP A 778 19.55 18.84 -22.33
CA ASP A 778 19.83 19.54 -23.59
C ASP A 778 21.00 18.90 -24.36
N GLU A 779 21.35 19.48 -25.50
CA GLU A 779 22.48 19.07 -26.35
C GLU A 779 23.86 19.21 -25.70
N HIS A 780 23.96 19.88 -24.55
CA HIS A 780 25.19 20.00 -23.76
C HIS A 780 25.20 19.05 -22.54
N LEU A 781 24.16 18.21 -22.42
CA LEU A 781 23.87 17.34 -21.26
C LEU A 781 23.64 18.13 -19.94
N THR A 782 23.15 19.36 -20.03
CA THR A 782 22.68 20.12 -18.87
C THR A 782 21.39 19.49 -18.37
N ALA A 783 21.43 18.87 -17.18
CA ALA A 783 20.22 18.36 -16.53
C ALA A 783 19.35 19.52 -16.04
N LYS A 784 18.06 19.50 -16.39
CA LYS A 784 17.03 20.45 -15.94
C LYS A 784 15.83 19.73 -15.33
N VAL A 785 15.37 20.19 -14.18
CA VAL A 785 14.17 19.66 -13.50
C VAL A 785 12.90 20.27 -14.12
N ALA A 786 11.85 19.46 -14.29
CA ALA A 786 10.64 19.77 -15.05
C ALA A 786 9.35 19.23 -14.38
N ASP A 787 8.19 19.66 -14.90
CA ASP A 787 6.85 19.22 -14.51
C ASP A 787 6.42 19.68 -13.10
N PHE A 788 6.10 20.97 -12.98
CA PHE A 788 5.81 21.63 -11.70
C PHE A 788 4.33 21.56 -11.26
N GLY A 789 3.49 20.77 -11.95
CA GLY A 789 2.05 20.73 -11.72
C GLY A 789 1.63 20.34 -10.29
N LEU A 790 2.44 19.53 -9.60
CA LEU A 790 2.20 19.05 -8.23
C LEU A 790 2.93 19.85 -7.13
N SER A 791 3.84 20.75 -7.53
CA SER A 791 4.72 21.51 -6.64
C SER A 791 3.95 22.49 -5.74
N LYS A 792 4.52 22.84 -4.59
CA LYS A 792 3.81 23.63 -3.56
C LYS A 792 4.73 24.66 -2.89
N LEU A 793 4.20 25.88 -2.71
CA LEU A 793 4.84 26.95 -1.93
C LEU A 793 4.76 26.68 -0.42
N VAL A 794 5.82 27.01 0.31
CA VAL A 794 5.91 26.93 1.78
C VAL A 794 5.69 28.32 2.40
N SER A 795 4.45 28.67 2.70
CA SER A 795 4.10 29.96 3.32
C SER A 795 4.25 29.92 4.85
N ASP A 796 5.13 30.75 5.38
CA ASP A 796 5.32 31.09 6.81
C ASP A 796 5.60 29.94 7.80
N SER A 797 6.83 29.44 7.74
CA SER A 797 7.82 29.40 8.84
C SER A 797 7.53 28.76 10.21
N GLU A 798 6.31 28.75 10.77
CA GLU A 798 6.09 28.37 12.18
C GLU A 798 6.13 26.84 12.45
N ARG A 799 6.09 25.99 11.42
CA ARG A 799 5.92 24.53 11.61
C ARG A 799 6.92 23.63 10.89
N GLY A 800 7.77 24.18 10.02
CA GLY A 800 8.79 23.42 9.26
C GLY A 800 8.26 22.35 8.29
N HIS A 801 6.94 22.22 8.13
CA HIS A 801 6.32 21.25 7.23
C HIS A 801 4.99 21.78 6.68
N VAL A 802 4.53 21.18 5.57
CA VAL A 802 3.27 21.52 4.93
C VAL A 802 2.34 20.30 4.96
N SER A 803 1.39 20.28 5.90
CA SER A 803 0.34 19.25 5.95
C SER A 803 -0.47 19.28 4.65
N THR A 804 -0.54 18.16 3.93
CA THR A 804 -1.18 18.12 2.61
C THR A 804 -1.47 16.68 2.17
N GLN A 805 -2.57 16.47 1.42
CA GLN A 805 -2.86 15.18 0.76
C GLN A 805 -1.60 14.61 0.10
N VAL A 806 -1.31 13.33 0.32
CA VAL A 806 -0.16 12.67 -0.30
C VAL A 806 -0.32 12.65 -1.83
N LYS A 807 0.69 13.15 -2.55
CA LYS A 807 0.83 13.05 -4.01
C LYS A 807 2.32 12.92 -4.36
N GLY A 808 2.61 12.22 -5.46
CA GLY A 808 3.96 11.95 -5.97
C GLY A 808 4.00 10.57 -6.65
N THR A 809 5.06 10.26 -7.39
CA THR A 809 5.16 8.99 -8.13
C THR A 809 5.59 7.82 -7.24
N LEU A 810 4.87 6.70 -7.35
CA LEU A 810 5.18 5.44 -6.65
C LEU A 810 6.61 4.96 -6.98
N GLY A 811 7.38 4.62 -5.95
CA GLY A 811 8.79 4.26 -6.06
C GLY A 811 9.77 5.43 -5.92
N TYR A 812 9.31 6.68 -5.97
CA TYR A 812 10.08 7.87 -5.57
C TYR A 812 9.58 8.46 -4.26
N LEU A 813 8.29 8.25 -3.96
CA LEU A 813 7.59 8.85 -2.82
C LEU A 813 8.25 8.53 -1.47
N ASP A 814 8.55 9.60 -0.73
CA ASP A 814 9.08 9.59 0.63
C ASP A 814 8.18 8.80 1.61
N PRO A 815 8.69 7.74 2.28
CA PRO A 815 7.95 6.97 3.27
C PRO A 815 7.46 7.78 4.47
N GLU A 816 8.22 8.76 4.95
CA GLU A 816 7.83 9.58 6.10
C GLU A 816 6.70 10.54 5.71
N TYR A 817 6.78 11.17 4.54
CA TYR A 817 5.66 11.97 3.98
C TYR A 817 4.41 11.10 3.74
N TYR A 818 4.57 9.88 3.21
CA TYR A 818 3.48 8.94 3.02
C TYR A 818 2.78 8.57 4.34
N MET A 819 3.55 8.31 5.41
CA MET A 819 3.01 7.93 6.72
C MET A 819 2.47 9.11 7.54
N SER A 820 3.11 10.29 7.47
CA SER A 820 2.78 11.45 8.31
C SER A 820 1.84 12.48 7.66
N GLN A 821 1.73 12.47 6.33
CA GLN A 821 1.12 13.53 5.51
C GLN A 821 1.77 14.92 5.66
N GLN A 822 2.95 15.01 6.27
CA GLN A 822 3.74 16.22 6.42
C GLN A 822 4.76 16.31 5.27
N LEU A 823 4.53 17.21 4.32
CA LEU A 823 5.44 17.45 3.21
C LEU A 823 6.58 18.40 3.65
N THR A 824 7.83 18.01 3.39
CA THR A 824 9.03 18.82 3.65
C THR A 824 9.94 18.82 2.43
N GLU A 825 10.94 19.70 2.39
CA GLU A 825 12.01 19.68 1.38
C GLU A 825 12.79 18.35 1.39
N LYS A 826 12.87 17.68 2.55
CA LYS A 826 13.46 16.34 2.69
C LYS A 826 12.73 15.25 1.92
N SER A 827 11.48 15.46 1.51
CA SER A 827 10.73 14.53 0.66
C SER A 827 11.24 14.55 -0.79
N ASP A 828 11.70 15.70 -1.27
CA ASP A 828 12.43 15.80 -2.55
C ASP A 828 13.84 15.21 -2.44
N VAL A 829 14.52 15.37 -1.29
CA VAL A 829 15.83 14.74 -1.03
C VAL A 829 15.73 13.22 -1.13
N TYR A 830 14.70 12.60 -0.53
CA TYR A 830 14.45 11.15 -0.67
C TYR A 830 14.24 10.75 -2.13
N SER A 831 13.34 11.46 -2.81
CA SER A 831 13.02 11.24 -4.22
C SER A 831 14.26 11.38 -5.13
N PHE A 832 15.15 12.32 -4.82
CA PHE A 832 16.44 12.48 -5.49
C PHE A 832 17.43 11.35 -5.18
N GLY A 833 17.45 10.83 -3.95
CA GLY A 833 18.23 9.64 -3.58
C GLY A 833 17.86 8.41 -4.41
N VAL A 834 16.57 8.22 -4.72
CA VAL A 834 16.11 7.18 -5.66
C VAL A 834 16.67 7.40 -7.07
N VAL A 835 16.65 8.65 -7.57
CA VAL A 835 17.26 9.00 -8.89
C VAL A 835 18.76 8.75 -8.90
N MET A 836 19.48 9.00 -7.79
CA MET A 836 20.91 8.65 -7.69
C MET A 836 21.14 7.14 -7.80
N LEU A 837 20.25 6.30 -7.25
CA LEU A 837 20.34 4.84 -7.43
C LEU A 837 19.99 4.42 -8.88
N GLU A 838 19.01 5.04 -9.53
CA GLU A 838 18.75 4.82 -10.96
C GLU A 838 19.98 5.15 -11.82
N LEU A 839 20.71 6.22 -11.50
CA LEU A 839 21.92 6.59 -12.24
C LEU A 839 23.00 5.50 -12.19
N ILE A 840 23.18 4.78 -11.07
CA ILE A 840 24.20 3.71 -10.97
C ILE A 840 23.73 2.33 -11.43
N ILE A 841 22.43 2.03 -11.36
CA ILE A 841 21.85 0.69 -11.64
C ILE A 841 21.16 0.61 -13.01
N ALA A 842 20.74 1.75 -13.59
CA ALA A 842 20.03 1.88 -14.86
C ALA A 842 18.76 0.99 -15.00
N ARG A 843 18.06 0.75 -13.89
CA ARG A 843 16.75 0.08 -13.84
C ARG A 843 15.73 1.00 -13.19
N GLN A 844 14.45 0.74 -13.44
CA GLN A 844 13.37 1.51 -12.81
C GLN A 844 13.32 1.25 -11.30
N PRO A 845 12.86 2.19 -10.46
CA PRO A 845 12.90 2.03 -9.01
C PRO A 845 12.15 0.81 -8.48
N ILE A 846 11.07 0.41 -9.17
CA ILE A 846 10.32 -0.81 -8.89
C ILE A 846 10.34 -1.68 -10.14
N GLU A 847 10.89 -2.89 -10.04
CA GLU A 847 10.87 -3.89 -11.12
C GLU A 847 10.57 -5.27 -10.52
N LYS A 848 9.59 -6.00 -11.08
CA LYS A 848 9.22 -7.38 -10.66
C LYS A 848 9.00 -7.52 -9.13
N GLY A 849 8.41 -6.50 -8.51
CA GLY A 849 8.14 -6.46 -7.07
C GLY A 849 9.34 -6.13 -6.17
N LYS A 850 10.54 -5.91 -6.74
CA LYS A 850 11.73 -5.46 -6.02
C LYS A 850 11.84 -3.94 -6.05
N TYR A 851 12.26 -3.35 -4.93
CA TYR A 851 12.48 -1.90 -4.78
C TYR A 851 13.97 -1.56 -4.71
N ILE A 852 14.42 -0.60 -5.53
CA ILE A 852 15.83 -0.29 -5.76
C ILE A 852 16.58 0.10 -4.48
N VAL A 853 16.00 0.92 -3.61
CA VAL A 853 16.60 1.32 -2.32
C VAL A 853 16.77 0.12 -1.41
N ARG A 854 15.77 -0.77 -1.35
CA ARG A 854 15.79 -1.95 -0.49
C ARG A 854 16.81 -2.99 -0.97
N GLU A 855 16.89 -3.24 -2.26
CA GLU A 855 17.93 -4.15 -2.80
C GLU A 855 19.33 -3.55 -2.63
N ALA A 856 19.51 -2.24 -2.85
CA ALA A 856 20.79 -1.55 -2.62
C ALA A 856 21.22 -1.62 -1.15
N LYS A 857 20.36 -1.24 -0.19
CA LYS A 857 20.65 -1.37 1.25
C LYS A 857 20.91 -2.81 1.68
N ARG A 858 20.29 -3.81 1.04
CA ARG A 858 20.48 -5.24 1.34
C ARG A 858 21.85 -5.79 0.92
N VAL A 859 22.50 -5.19 -0.09
CA VAL A 859 23.82 -5.61 -0.57
C VAL A 859 24.93 -4.58 -0.30
N PHE A 860 24.60 -3.52 0.44
CA PHE A 860 25.55 -2.45 0.77
C PHE A 860 26.55 -2.93 1.83
N ASP A 861 27.81 -3.08 1.42
CA ASP A 861 28.94 -3.37 2.27
C ASP A 861 29.89 -2.16 2.29
N PRO A 862 29.98 -1.41 3.40
CA PRO A 862 30.89 -0.26 3.51
C PRO A 862 32.37 -0.66 3.59
N THR A 863 32.71 -1.95 3.65
CA THR A 863 34.08 -2.46 3.66
C THR A 863 34.62 -2.82 2.28
N ASP A 864 33.77 -2.94 1.25
CA ASP A 864 34.19 -2.99 -0.16
C ASP A 864 34.58 -1.58 -0.64
N PRO A 865 35.88 -1.32 -0.92
CA PRO A 865 36.36 0.00 -1.30
C PRO A 865 36.02 0.37 -2.76
N GLU A 866 35.71 -0.61 -3.61
CA GLU A 866 35.55 -0.43 -5.07
C GLU A 866 34.09 -0.20 -5.46
N PHE A 867 33.15 -1.00 -4.92
CA PHE A 867 31.74 -1.00 -5.34
C PHE A 867 30.71 -1.03 -4.21
N CYS A 868 31.12 -0.96 -2.94
CA CYS A 868 30.25 -1.09 -1.76
C CYS A 868 29.32 -2.33 -1.76
N GLY A 869 29.75 -3.45 -2.35
CA GLY A 869 28.94 -4.66 -2.52
C GLY A 869 27.93 -4.62 -3.68
N LEU A 870 27.70 -3.47 -4.31
CA LEU A 870 26.72 -3.29 -5.39
C LEU A 870 27.18 -3.85 -6.76
N ARG A 871 28.34 -4.51 -6.85
CA ARG A 871 28.97 -4.97 -8.12
C ARG A 871 28.02 -5.74 -9.05
N ALA A 872 27.11 -6.56 -8.52
CA ALA A 872 26.14 -7.33 -9.32
C ALA A 872 24.90 -6.53 -9.80
N MET A 873 24.74 -5.27 -9.36
CA MET A 873 23.59 -4.42 -9.67
C MET A 873 23.93 -3.22 -10.56
N ILE A 874 25.19 -2.77 -10.57
CA ILE A 874 25.67 -1.61 -11.34
C ILE A 874 25.50 -1.82 -12.85
N ASP A 875 25.17 -0.74 -13.57
CA ASP A 875 25.10 -0.72 -15.03
C ASP A 875 26.48 -1.04 -15.66
N PRO A 876 26.62 -2.09 -16.49
CA PRO A 876 27.88 -2.42 -17.17
C PRO A 876 28.48 -1.27 -18.00
N ARG A 877 27.68 -0.29 -18.42
CA ARG A 877 28.15 0.94 -19.09
C ARG A 877 29.02 1.82 -18.19
N ILE A 878 28.92 1.68 -16.86
CA ILE A 878 29.81 2.32 -15.87
C ILE A 878 31.09 1.50 -15.69
N MET A 879 31.01 0.16 -15.77
CA MET A 879 32.18 -0.71 -15.61
C MET A 879 33.13 -0.71 -16.81
N ASN A 880 32.62 -0.48 -18.02
CA ASN A 880 33.43 -0.52 -19.25
C ASN A 880 34.34 0.71 -19.46
N THR A 881 34.39 1.67 -18.52
CA THR A 881 35.44 2.70 -18.51
C THR A 881 36.62 2.25 -17.65
N ASN A 882 37.81 2.09 -18.26
CA ASN A 882 39.06 1.58 -17.65
C ASN A 882 39.70 2.51 -16.59
N ASN A 883 38.90 3.23 -15.79
CA ASN A 883 39.36 4.18 -14.78
C ASN A 883 38.87 3.78 -13.39
N HIS A 884 39.75 3.85 -12.39
CA HIS A 884 39.39 3.70 -10.98
C HIS A 884 38.35 4.77 -10.57
N LEU A 885 37.14 4.35 -10.19
CA LEU A 885 36.00 5.24 -9.92
C LEU A 885 36.11 5.89 -8.52
N ALA A 886 37.07 6.79 -8.33
CA ALA A 886 37.46 7.34 -7.03
C ALA A 886 36.31 8.02 -6.24
N ALA A 887 35.25 8.47 -6.93
CA ALA A 887 34.06 9.03 -6.29
C ALA A 887 32.94 8.02 -5.97
N PHE A 888 32.96 6.81 -6.53
CA PHE A 888 31.78 5.92 -6.57
C PHE A 888 31.26 5.54 -5.18
N THR A 889 32.15 5.09 -4.30
CA THR A 889 31.86 4.74 -2.90
C THR A 889 31.15 5.87 -2.14
N LYS A 890 31.58 7.12 -2.34
CA LYS A 890 30.95 8.30 -1.72
C LYS A 890 29.58 8.61 -2.33
N PHE A 891 29.42 8.41 -3.64
CA PHE A 891 28.14 8.61 -4.34
C PHE A 891 27.07 7.61 -3.87
N VAL A 892 27.43 6.34 -3.68
CA VAL A 892 26.52 5.32 -3.11
C VAL A 892 26.13 5.71 -1.68
N GLN A 893 27.09 6.08 -0.84
CA GLN A 893 26.85 6.52 0.54
C GLN A 893 25.97 7.78 0.63
N LEU A 894 26.10 8.72 -0.31
CA LEU A 894 25.24 9.89 -0.40
C LEU A 894 23.83 9.52 -0.89
N ALA A 895 23.70 8.68 -1.92
CA ALA A 895 22.41 8.20 -2.43
C ALA A 895 21.59 7.49 -1.35
N LEU A 896 22.24 6.62 -0.55
CA LEU A 896 21.59 5.92 0.56
C LEU A 896 21.22 6.86 1.72
N ARG A 897 22.06 7.85 2.06
CA ARG A 897 21.71 8.91 3.06
C ARG A 897 20.54 9.79 2.60
N CYS A 898 20.45 10.08 1.30
CA CYS A 898 19.30 10.78 0.73
C CYS A 898 18.04 9.91 0.84
N ALA A 899 18.15 8.63 0.49
CA ALA A 899 17.09 7.62 0.60
C ALA A 899 16.97 6.98 2.01
N GLU A 900 17.27 7.73 3.08
CA GLU A 900 17.01 7.27 4.45
C GLU A 900 15.54 7.40 4.85
N GLU A 901 15.07 6.48 5.70
CA GLU A 901 13.64 6.42 6.05
C GLU A 901 13.21 7.66 6.85
N GLY A 902 14.03 8.15 7.77
CA GLY A 902 13.78 9.38 8.54
C GLY A 902 14.36 10.65 7.89
N ALA A 903 13.52 11.65 7.64
CA ALA A 903 13.83 12.96 7.07
C ALA A 903 14.90 13.76 7.84
N ALA A 904 15.00 13.53 9.15
CA ALA A 904 16.02 14.12 10.01
C ALA A 904 17.46 13.65 9.68
N ALA A 905 17.61 12.41 9.17
CA ALA A 905 18.91 11.85 8.78
C ALA A 905 19.35 12.24 7.35
N ARG A 906 18.44 12.77 6.54
CA ARG A 906 18.71 13.16 5.15
C ARG A 906 19.43 14.52 5.10
N PRO A 907 20.43 14.71 4.21
CA PRO A 907 21.12 16.00 4.03
C PRO A 907 20.18 17.12 3.49
N SER A 908 20.65 18.37 3.48
CA SER A 908 20.04 19.42 2.64
C SER A 908 20.42 19.25 1.17
N MET A 909 19.65 19.83 0.24
CA MET A 909 20.03 19.77 -1.18
C MET A 909 21.33 20.55 -1.47
N SER A 910 21.61 21.65 -0.76
CA SER A 910 22.94 22.28 -0.81
C SER A 910 24.07 21.37 -0.34
N ASP A 911 23.87 20.53 0.68
CA ASP A 911 24.91 19.58 1.12
C ASP A 911 25.13 18.47 0.09
N VAL A 912 24.05 17.96 -0.52
CA VAL A 912 24.11 17.05 -1.66
C VAL A 912 24.89 17.67 -2.83
N VAL A 913 24.67 18.95 -3.13
CA VAL A 913 25.44 19.70 -4.16
C VAL A 913 26.92 19.77 -3.79
N LYS A 914 27.27 20.17 -2.56
CA LYS A 914 28.67 20.26 -2.08
C LYS A 914 29.40 18.92 -2.21
N GLU A 915 28.77 17.84 -1.77
CA GLU A 915 29.36 16.50 -1.82
C GLU A 915 29.55 16.01 -3.28
N ILE A 916 28.60 16.25 -4.18
CA ILE A 916 28.74 15.89 -5.60
C ILE A 916 29.80 16.76 -6.31
N GLU A 917 29.96 18.03 -5.93
CA GLU A 917 31.04 18.89 -6.44
C GLU A 917 32.42 18.40 -5.98
N MET A 918 32.56 17.97 -4.72
CA MET A 918 33.78 17.31 -4.21
C MET A 918 34.08 15.99 -4.95
N MET A 919 33.04 15.20 -5.26
CA MET A 919 33.18 13.98 -6.06
C MET A 919 33.71 14.28 -7.47
N LEU A 920 33.14 15.27 -8.17
CA LEU A 920 33.60 15.70 -9.49
C LEU A 920 35.03 16.23 -9.50
N GLN A 921 35.45 16.95 -8.46
CA GLN A 921 36.83 17.37 -8.28
C GLN A 921 37.79 16.17 -8.11
N SER A 922 37.42 15.16 -7.32
CA SER A 922 38.21 13.93 -7.18
C SER A 922 38.25 13.06 -8.45
N GLU A 923 37.31 13.24 -9.37
CA GLU A 923 37.29 12.64 -10.71
C GLU A 923 38.06 13.49 -11.75
N GLY A 924 38.83 14.50 -11.33
CA GLY A 924 39.66 15.33 -12.21
C GLY A 924 38.87 16.30 -13.10
N LEU A 925 37.68 16.73 -12.65
CA LEU A 925 36.86 17.73 -13.36
C LEU A 925 36.77 19.03 -12.57
N SER A 926 37.12 20.14 -13.21
CA SER A 926 36.95 21.48 -12.61
C SER A 926 35.47 21.87 -12.57
N SER A 927 35.01 22.38 -11.43
CA SER A 927 33.64 22.89 -11.23
C SER A 927 33.42 24.29 -11.84
N ALA A 928 34.28 24.70 -12.78
CA ALA A 928 34.44 26.07 -13.25
C ALA A 928 33.40 26.51 -14.29
N SER A 929 32.13 26.57 -13.89
CA SER A 929 31.19 27.60 -14.38
C SER A 929 29.90 27.63 -13.54
N THR A 930 29.40 28.85 -13.31
CA THR A 930 28.14 29.14 -12.59
C THR A 930 28.04 28.60 -11.15
N SER A 931 28.76 29.25 -10.23
CA SER A 931 28.35 29.30 -8.82
C SER A 931 26.96 29.98 -8.69
N ALA A 932 26.19 29.64 -7.65
CA ALA A 932 24.76 29.99 -7.56
C ALA A 932 24.44 31.45 -7.16
N SER A 933 25.42 32.35 -7.12
CA SER A 933 25.26 33.72 -6.59
C SER A 933 25.14 34.84 -7.65
N THR A 934 25.16 34.52 -8.95
CA THR A 934 25.17 35.52 -10.04
C THR A 934 24.09 35.27 -11.09
N SER A 935 22.83 35.50 -10.73
CA SER A 935 21.71 35.57 -11.68
C SER A 935 20.62 36.59 -11.30
N ALA A 936 20.83 37.38 -10.24
CA ALA A 936 19.84 38.30 -9.68
C ALA A 936 19.89 39.74 -10.22
N THR A 937 20.72 40.04 -11.23
CA THR A 937 20.69 41.30 -12.01
C THR A 937 21.34 41.13 -13.39
N ASP A 938 20.55 40.91 -14.44
CA ASP A 938 20.60 41.76 -15.65
C ASP A 938 19.36 41.54 -16.54
N PHE A 939 18.85 42.64 -17.12
CA PHE A 939 18.27 42.74 -18.48
C PHE A 939 17.66 44.14 -18.68
N GLY A 940 18.51 45.17 -18.68
CA GLY A 940 18.13 46.55 -19.00
C GLY A 940 18.18 46.87 -20.50
N VAL A 941 17.04 46.80 -21.20
CA VAL A 941 16.72 47.49 -22.48
C VAL A 941 17.80 47.50 -23.59
N THR A 942 17.62 46.66 -24.61
CA THR A 942 18.30 46.82 -25.92
C THR A 942 17.36 47.34 -27.01
N LYS A 943 17.75 48.39 -27.76
CA LYS A 943 16.99 48.93 -28.90
C LYS A 943 17.72 48.72 -30.25
N GLY A 944 17.19 47.80 -31.06
CA GLY A 944 17.00 47.93 -32.52
C GLY A 944 18.21 48.07 -33.46
N ALA A 945 18.51 46.99 -34.19
CA ALA A 945 18.97 47.02 -35.59
C ALA A 945 18.57 45.69 -36.31
N PRO A 946 18.41 45.64 -37.65
CA PRO A 946 17.77 44.50 -38.34
C PRO A 946 18.72 43.35 -38.78
N PRO A 947 18.19 42.15 -39.10
CA PRO A 947 18.98 40.94 -39.37
C PRO A 947 19.35 40.73 -40.86
N ARG A 948 20.24 39.75 -41.12
CA ARG A 948 20.39 39.08 -42.43
C ARG A 948 20.44 37.56 -42.28
N HIS A 949 19.93 36.86 -43.28
CA HIS A 949 19.81 35.40 -43.36
C HIS A 949 21.09 34.73 -43.93
N PRO A 950 21.27 33.41 -43.74
CA PRO A 950 22.39 32.66 -44.27
C PRO A 950 22.14 32.12 -45.69
N TYR A 951 23.19 32.14 -46.52
CA TYR A 951 23.57 31.07 -47.45
C TYR A 951 25.05 31.28 -47.80
N ASP A 952 25.85 30.21 -47.70
CA ASP A 952 27.01 29.84 -48.55
C ASP A 952 28.04 29.00 -47.75
N ASP A 953 28.09 27.71 -48.06
CA ASP A 953 29.22 26.78 -47.86
C ASP A 953 30.40 27.18 -48.81
N PRO A 954 31.67 26.69 -48.66
CA PRO A 954 32.03 25.36 -48.15
C PRO A 954 33.32 25.18 -47.29
N LEU A 955 33.41 23.98 -46.71
CA LEU A 955 34.58 23.06 -46.54
C LEU A 955 35.86 23.31 -47.39
N PRO A 956 37.04 22.67 -47.09
CA PRO A 956 37.61 22.14 -45.82
C PRO A 956 39.18 22.34 -45.71
N LYS A 957 39.87 21.52 -44.87
CA LYS A 957 41.35 21.23 -44.77
C LYS A 957 42.16 22.08 -43.75
N LYS A 958 43.26 21.60 -43.12
CA LYS A 958 43.94 20.27 -43.12
C LYS A 958 44.77 20.00 -41.84
N ASP A 959 45.11 18.72 -41.64
CA ASP A 959 46.02 18.01 -40.72
C ASP A 959 47.22 18.75 -40.08
N LYS A 960 47.52 18.40 -38.80
CA LYS A 960 48.81 17.88 -38.22
C LYS A 960 48.78 17.94 -36.68
N GLU A 961 48.99 16.86 -35.89
CA GLU A 961 50.16 15.97 -35.63
C GLU A 961 50.97 16.36 -34.36
N MET A 962 51.56 15.36 -33.67
CA MET A 962 52.25 15.39 -32.34
C MET A 962 51.34 15.71 -31.13
N SER A 963 51.19 14.91 -30.05
CA SER A 963 52.09 14.02 -29.26
C SER A 963 53.12 14.79 -28.42
N THR A 964 53.48 14.46 -27.17
CA THR A 964 53.09 13.45 -26.15
C THR A 964 53.86 13.82 -24.86
N ASP A 965 53.36 13.46 -23.66
CA ASP A 965 54.16 13.34 -22.40
C ASP A 965 54.81 14.63 -21.82
N SER A 966 55.16 14.76 -20.52
CA SER A 966 54.78 14.04 -19.29
C SER A 966 55.27 14.78 -18.01
N PHE A 967 54.51 14.67 -16.90
CA PHE A 967 54.96 14.66 -15.49
C PHE A 967 55.56 15.91 -14.80
N ASP A 968 55.48 15.87 -13.46
CA ASP A 968 56.22 16.58 -12.38
C ASP A 968 56.14 18.13 -12.21
N ASP A 969 56.20 18.71 -10.99
CA ASP A 969 55.71 18.29 -9.65
C ASP A 969 55.69 19.49 -8.64
N TYR A 970 55.04 19.31 -7.48
CA TYR A 970 55.28 19.91 -6.15
C TYR A 970 55.23 21.45 -5.82
N SER A 971 54.54 21.71 -4.68
CA SER A 971 54.94 22.58 -3.53
C SER A 971 54.54 24.07 -3.38
N GLY A 972 53.71 24.34 -2.34
CA GLY A 972 53.80 25.50 -1.42
C GLY A 972 53.14 26.84 -1.83
N GLY A 973 52.68 27.71 -0.91
CA GLY A 973 52.46 27.59 0.54
C GLY A 973 52.51 28.93 1.31
N TYR A 974 51.46 29.27 2.09
CA TYR A 974 51.35 30.38 3.09
C TYR A 974 51.60 31.83 2.58
N SER A 975 50.66 32.80 2.53
CA SER A 975 49.68 33.40 3.49
C SER A 975 50.18 34.63 4.28
N PHE A 976 49.57 35.81 4.08
CA PHE A 976 48.83 36.59 5.12
C PHE A 976 48.08 37.81 4.52
N GLN A 977 47.32 38.55 5.34
CA GLN A 977 46.28 39.53 4.94
C GLN A 977 46.62 41.01 5.23
N SER A 978 45.70 41.92 4.82
CA SER A 978 45.49 43.32 5.27
C SER A 978 46.45 44.37 4.67
N LYS A 979 46.09 45.65 4.41
CA LYS A 979 44.85 46.48 4.53
C LYS A 979 45.09 47.79 3.69
N VAL A 980 44.18 48.73 3.34
CA VAL A 980 42.71 48.93 3.47
C VAL A 980 42.24 50.05 2.48
N GLU A 981 40.98 49.98 1.96
CA GLU A 981 40.14 51.14 1.47
C GLU A 981 40.67 52.09 0.36
N PRO A 982 39.85 53.06 -0.17
CA PRO A 982 38.43 52.94 -0.53
C PRO A 982 38.07 53.57 -1.91
N LYS A 983 37.09 53.00 -2.63
CA LYS A 983 35.89 53.71 -3.13
C LYS A 983 34.87 52.75 -3.74
#